data_AF-A0A4D8PTC2-F1
#
_entry.id   AF-A0A4D8PTC2-F1
#
_cell.length_a   1.000
_cell.length_b   1.000
_cell.length_c   1.000
_cell.angle_alpha   90.00
_cell.angle_beta   90.00
_cell.angle_gamma   90.00
#
_symmetry.space_group_name_H-M   'P 1'
#
loop_
_entity.id
_entity.type
_entity.pdbx_description
1 polymer ?
#
loop_
_entity_poly.entity_id
_entity_poly.type
_entity_poly.pdbx_seq_one_letter_code
_entity_poly.pdbx_strand_id
1 'polypeptide(L)'
;MASSGAPSGRSGPLRAFLVSVLLVGVTLAFSLSINLGSFRQNHADTLMAAFAVVGGKTVENVQDALGYGKPLDDFYGLEAILNQLAANLPWARGIGVAVADGRIVATARGRPVEPMAEATLRRARAELERRPHWFRHDADNGTYALYLPIRNPGEAERDGRTADAPAGFLIIQSDSARVDDRVEEFRDRTLPQLLWTGLGTVGFLGLTGLAMAFGLRRASEGRRVRLERLRRLLALGAMLAAQTAAAAECYTLISTAHLEAAEQATQIVARMIRNDVESVVRRGLDYGSLAGVDGYFERIRASMPTLRSIELALPGATPPTQEARHAFGGIPFLSDMPDVTLRWPLAQDRGGEARELVAVVDGDRVDAQLTEFGLDMATILVTSLLFMFEMDRVLGGRTRMARRSGDGRAEPVGPAPDASGDFAGPIRFSAFLMYFGAFLPVSFVPLLMTSFGRNPFPLLSPSQVAAAPLTAEMLFGVAAALAAGRLTGRLGWRVVSLAGFAAAAAGMALAAVAAVAADPRLFVLARGLSGAGGMAGLIAANALIGRLRGVSDTSALQSGLFAGMYAGVNCGAVSGALLSTTYGAVTVFAAGALIPLAGLLYTAFGVPRLPGTVPPDAHCAPAAVPSPGSATVRPRHRRIKVPLFLALISLPTAVAAMFLPFYLPLFIADLGLSSATVGRAYLLHGLCVVLAGPLLTRMAARRLPIPGVTLLSAAMIAGALALFGLQASLWTAFATVLLIGLAESFGLSAQIRHVELLAAREARRRDSVLALHVNTRKLGQAAGPILFGTLAAAVPLGAGPEGVGLIGGLLAGSLLLFALLTWRRAIPSHTRPSRMEGGR
;
A
#
# COMPACT_ATOMS: atom_id res chain seq x y z
N MET A 1 -57.11 -10.54 -38.49
CA MET A 1 -55.96 -9.68 -38.84
C MET A 1 -55.57 -8.89 -37.59
N ALA A 2 -54.28 -8.56 -37.47
CA ALA A 2 -53.59 -7.84 -36.38
C ALA A 2 -52.87 -8.74 -35.35
N SER A 3 -51.61 -9.02 -35.67
CA SER A 3 -50.55 -9.50 -34.80
C SER A 3 -50.07 -8.38 -33.86
N SER A 4 -50.18 -8.56 -32.55
CA SER A 4 -49.42 -7.76 -31.57
C SER A 4 -48.17 -8.53 -31.16
N GLY A 5 -47.02 -8.03 -31.62
CA GLY A 5 -45.72 -8.67 -31.51
C GLY A 5 -45.29 -8.97 -30.07
N ALA A 6 -44.79 -10.19 -29.87
CA ALA A 6 -43.99 -10.53 -28.71
C ALA A 6 -42.74 -9.64 -28.64
N PRO A 7 -42.40 -9.04 -27.48
CA PRO A 7 -41.14 -8.34 -27.33
C PRO A 7 -40.00 -9.35 -27.45
N SER A 8 -39.33 -9.27 -28.59
CA SER A 8 -38.17 -10.08 -28.97
C SER A 8 -37.11 -10.14 -27.87
N GLY A 9 -36.54 -11.33 -27.65
CA GLY A 9 -35.36 -11.59 -26.80
C GLY A 9 -34.04 -10.96 -27.30
N ARG A 10 -34.10 -9.79 -27.95
CA ARG A 10 -32.96 -9.02 -28.50
C ARG A 10 -32.18 -8.20 -27.47
N SER A 11 -32.68 -8.04 -26.24
CA SER A 11 -32.07 -7.16 -25.22
C SER A 11 -30.88 -7.77 -24.46
N GLY A 12 -30.68 -9.10 -24.52
CA GLY A 12 -29.59 -9.80 -23.85
C GLY A 12 -28.16 -9.46 -24.34
N PRO A 13 -27.85 -9.55 -25.64
CA PRO A 13 -26.51 -9.29 -26.15
C PRO A 13 -26.13 -7.80 -26.10
N LEU A 14 -27.09 -6.89 -26.35
CA LEU A 14 -26.85 -5.43 -26.27
C LEU A 14 -26.51 -5.00 -24.84
N ARG A 15 -27.24 -5.50 -23.84
CA ARG A 15 -26.95 -5.20 -22.42
C ARG A 15 -25.61 -5.77 -21.97
N ALA A 16 -25.25 -6.97 -22.42
CA ALA A 16 -23.95 -7.57 -22.12
C ALA A 16 -22.79 -6.77 -22.75
N PHE A 17 -22.99 -6.27 -23.98
CA PHE A 17 -22.04 -5.39 -24.65
C PHE A 17 -21.87 -4.06 -23.91
N LEU A 18 -22.96 -3.39 -23.53
CA LEU A 18 -22.92 -2.14 -22.75
C LEU A 18 -22.22 -2.31 -21.39
N VAL A 19 -22.44 -3.46 -20.73
CA VAL A 19 -21.73 -3.82 -19.50
C VAL A 19 -20.24 -3.97 -19.73
N SER A 20 -19.83 -4.64 -20.82
CA SER A 20 -18.42 -4.77 -21.18
C SER A 20 -17.78 -3.42 -21.51
N VAL A 21 -18.49 -2.52 -22.19
CA VAL A 21 -18.04 -1.14 -22.45
C VAL A 21 -17.81 -0.39 -21.13
N LEU A 22 -18.80 -0.42 -20.23
CA LEU A 22 -18.69 0.22 -18.93
C LEU A 22 -17.54 -0.35 -18.09
N LEU A 23 -17.39 -1.67 -18.09
CA LEU A 23 -16.33 -2.37 -17.38
C LEU A 23 -14.95 -1.95 -17.89
N VAL A 24 -14.73 -2.00 -19.21
CA VAL A 24 -13.48 -1.57 -19.84
C VAL A 24 -13.19 -0.10 -19.50
N GLY A 25 -14.17 0.79 -19.66
CA GLY A 25 -14.03 2.22 -19.33
C GLY A 25 -13.63 2.48 -17.88
N VAL A 26 -14.32 1.84 -16.91
CA VAL A 26 -14.02 2.00 -15.48
C VAL A 26 -12.63 1.47 -15.13
N THR A 27 -12.22 0.33 -15.71
CA THR A 27 -10.89 -0.24 -15.45
C THR A 27 -9.75 0.56 -16.09
N LEU A 28 -9.96 1.12 -17.28
CA LEU A 28 -8.98 2.01 -17.92
C LEU A 28 -8.88 3.34 -17.19
N ALA A 29 -10.00 3.91 -16.75
CA ALA A 29 -10.00 5.13 -15.94
C ALA A 29 -9.25 4.93 -14.61
N PHE A 30 -9.45 3.78 -13.96
CA PHE A 30 -8.71 3.41 -12.76
C PHE A 30 -7.20 3.30 -13.02
N SER A 31 -6.81 2.58 -14.09
CA SER A 31 -5.41 2.41 -14.49
C SER A 31 -4.75 3.75 -14.84
N LEU A 32 -5.41 4.58 -15.66
CA LEU A 32 -4.96 5.92 -16.04
C LEU A 32 -4.76 6.82 -14.82
N SER A 33 -5.71 6.81 -13.87
CA SER A 33 -5.63 7.66 -12.68
C SER A 33 -4.40 7.35 -11.83
N ILE A 34 -4.05 6.06 -11.71
CA ILE A 34 -2.88 5.61 -10.96
C ILE A 34 -1.58 5.92 -11.73
N ASN A 35 -1.55 5.66 -13.04
CA ASN A 35 -0.38 5.92 -13.89
C ASN A 35 -0.05 7.42 -13.97
N LEU A 36 -1.06 8.28 -14.13
CA LEU A 36 -0.88 9.72 -14.16
C LEU A 36 -0.29 10.24 -12.84
N GLY A 37 -0.76 9.69 -11.72
CA GLY A 37 -0.23 10.05 -10.41
C GLY A 37 1.22 9.61 -10.22
N SER A 38 1.53 8.36 -10.60
CA SER A 38 2.90 7.83 -10.57
C SER A 38 3.85 8.67 -11.43
N PHE A 39 3.44 9.02 -12.66
CA PHE A 39 4.23 9.86 -13.56
C PHE A 39 4.49 11.26 -12.97
N ARG A 40 3.44 11.93 -12.47
CA ARG A 40 3.55 13.25 -11.84
C ARG A 40 4.59 13.22 -10.71
N GLN A 41 4.50 12.23 -9.83
CA GLN A 41 5.39 12.09 -8.70
C GLN A 41 6.83 11.88 -9.16
N ASN A 42 7.07 10.90 -10.05
CA ASN A 42 8.42 10.59 -10.52
C ASN A 42 9.07 11.78 -11.23
N HIS A 43 8.29 12.51 -12.05
CA HIS A 43 8.81 13.70 -12.73
C HIS A 43 9.17 14.82 -11.74
N ALA A 44 8.31 15.07 -10.76
CA ALA A 44 8.58 16.06 -9.71
C ALA A 44 9.82 15.67 -8.88
N ASP A 45 9.96 14.40 -8.51
CA ASP A 45 11.09 13.90 -7.70
C ASP A 45 12.41 14.07 -8.43
N THR A 46 12.47 13.71 -9.72
CA THR A 46 13.69 13.88 -10.53
C THR A 46 14.06 15.36 -10.70
N LEU A 47 13.07 16.24 -10.92
CA LEU A 47 13.29 17.68 -11.02
C LEU A 47 13.80 18.28 -9.69
N MET A 48 13.16 17.91 -8.57
CA MET A 48 13.54 18.40 -7.23
C MET A 48 14.91 17.89 -6.81
N ALA A 49 15.28 16.66 -7.19
CA ALA A 49 16.63 16.14 -6.97
C ALA A 49 17.69 16.97 -7.69
N ALA A 50 17.43 17.40 -8.94
CA ALA A 50 18.33 18.29 -9.66
C ALA A 50 18.50 19.65 -8.95
N PHE A 51 17.41 20.21 -8.44
CA PHE A 51 17.45 21.46 -7.67
C PHE A 51 18.19 21.30 -6.34
N ALA A 52 18.06 20.14 -5.70
CA ALA A 52 18.76 19.83 -4.45
C ALA A 52 20.28 19.79 -4.63
N VAL A 53 20.78 19.33 -5.79
CA VAL A 53 22.22 19.34 -6.11
C VAL A 53 22.77 20.77 -6.20
N VAL A 54 22.12 21.62 -7.01
CA VAL A 54 22.56 23.02 -7.19
C VAL A 54 22.36 23.83 -5.90
N GLY A 55 21.25 23.60 -5.20
CA GLY A 55 20.95 24.20 -3.91
C GLY A 55 21.93 23.77 -2.82
N GLY A 56 22.32 22.49 -2.79
CA GLY A 56 23.27 21.93 -1.83
C GLY A 56 24.62 22.63 -1.88
N LYS A 57 25.16 22.86 -3.08
CA LYS A 57 26.38 23.68 -3.26
C LYS A 57 26.21 25.10 -2.69
N THR A 58 25.04 25.70 -2.90
CA THR A 58 24.76 27.04 -2.36
C THR A 58 24.70 27.03 -0.84
N VAL A 59 24.11 25.99 -0.26
CA VAL A 59 24.10 25.77 1.19
C VAL A 59 25.51 25.62 1.72
N GLU A 60 26.37 24.81 1.10
CA GLU A 60 27.78 24.66 1.49
C GLU A 60 28.50 26.02 1.50
N ASN A 61 28.39 26.82 0.43
CA ASN A 61 29.00 28.15 0.38
C ASN A 61 28.51 29.08 1.52
N VAL A 62 27.22 28.99 1.87
CA VAL A 62 26.66 29.75 2.99
C VAL A 62 27.20 29.21 4.32
N GLN A 63 27.22 27.89 4.51
CA GLN A 63 27.74 27.25 5.72
C GLN A 63 29.22 27.59 5.94
N ASP A 64 30.07 27.49 4.92
CA ASP A 64 31.48 27.89 4.98
C ASP A 64 31.62 29.33 5.47
N ALA A 65 30.77 30.22 4.95
CA ALA A 65 30.76 31.62 5.36
C ALA A 65 30.23 31.84 6.79
N LEU A 66 29.27 31.03 7.27
CA LEU A 66 28.83 31.01 8.68
C LEU A 66 29.94 30.52 9.63
N GLY A 67 30.81 29.61 9.16
CA GLY A 67 31.96 29.11 9.92
C GLY A 67 32.97 30.18 10.32
N TYR A 68 32.97 31.32 9.62
CA TYR A 68 33.75 32.50 10.01
C TYR A 68 33.06 33.36 11.10
N GLY A 69 32.00 32.85 11.74
CA GLY A 69 31.35 33.45 12.90
C GLY A 69 30.24 34.46 12.59
N LYS A 70 29.74 34.52 11.35
CA LYS A 70 28.64 35.44 10.97
C LYS A 70 27.28 34.77 11.22
N PRO A 71 26.32 35.45 11.88
CA PRO A 71 24.97 34.92 12.02
C PRO A 71 24.22 34.95 10.69
N LEU A 72 23.36 33.95 10.46
CA LEU A 72 22.57 33.84 9.21
C LEU A 72 21.61 35.03 9.02
N ASP A 73 21.15 35.63 10.12
CA ASP A 73 20.27 36.81 10.13
C ASP A 73 20.93 38.09 9.57
N ASP A 74 22.26 38.20 9.64
CA ASP A 74 23.02 39.40 9.26
C ASP A 74 24.05 39.10 8.15
N PHE A 75 23.73 38.13 7.29
CA PHE A 75 24.64 37.69 6.24
C PHE A 75 24.67 38.70 5.07
N TYR A 76 25.68 39.56 5.07
CA TYR A 76 25.90 40.49 3.96
C TYR A 76 26.31 39.76 2.67
N GLY A 77 25.60 40.02 1.57
CA GLY A 77 25.87 39.41 0.26
C GLY A 77 25.06 38.14 -0.06
N LEU A 78 24.15 37.73 0.84
CA LEU A 78 23.30 36.56 0.64
C LEU A 78 22.46 36.68 -0.65
N GLU A 79 21.92 37.86 -0.93
CA GLU A 79 21.16 38.12 -2.17
C GLU A 79 21.98 37.86 -3.44
N ALA A 80 23.27 38.22 -3.45
CA ALA A 80 24.14 37.99 -4.61
C ALA A 80 24.33 36.49 -4.87
N ILE A 81 24.53 35.71 -3.79
CA ILE A 81 24.62 34.24 -3.84
C ILE A 81 23.30 33.66 -4.38
N LEU A 82 22.15 34.12 -3.87
CA LEU A 82 20.84 33.65 -4.32
C LEU A 82 20.53 34.04 -5.77
N ASN A 83 20.98 35.21 -6.22
CA ASN A 83 20.86 35.63 -7.62
C ASN A 83 21.70 34.76 -8.56
N GLN A 84 22.88 34.32 -8.10
CA GLN A 84 23.73 33.39 -8.85
C GLN A 84 23.09 32.00 -8.93
N LEU A 85 22.49 31.52 -7.84
CA LEU A 85 21.66 30.31 -7.83
C LEU A 85 20.47 30.43 -8.79
N ALA A 86 19.79 31.59 -8.80
CA ALA A 86 18.67 31.86 -9.69
C ALA A 86 19.04 31.82 -11.18
N ALA A 87 20.27 32.24 -11.52
CA ALA A 87 20.79 32.17 -12.88
C ALA A 87 21.03 30.72 -13.35
N ASN A 88 21.48 29.85 -12.43
CA ASN A 88 21.69 28.43 -12.70
C ASN A 88 20.38 27.61 -12.68
N LEU A 89 19.34 28.12 -12.03
CA LEU A 89 18.01 27.51 -11.95
C LEU A 89 16.98 28.36 -12.70
N PRO A 90 16.94 28.35 -14.04
CA PRO A 90 15.98 29.14 -14.82
C PRO A 90 14.52 28.77 -14.54
N TRP A 91 14.28 27.59 -13.94
CA TRP A 91 12.95 27.09 -13.67
C TRP A 91 12.42 27.34 -12.27
N ALA A 92 13.26 27.83 -11.36
CA ALA A 92 12.82 28.20 -10.01
C ALA A 92 12.04 29.52 -10.03
N ARG A 93 10.82 29.49 -9.51
CA ARG A 93 9.91 30.64 -9.33
C ARG A 93 10.26 31.48 -8.10
N GLY A 94 10.59 30.81 -7.00
CA GLY A 94 10.96 31.43 -5.73
C GLY A 94 12.29 30.88 -5.23
N ILE A 95 13.20 31.74 -4.75
CA ILE A 95 14.44 31.32 -4.10
C ILE A 95 14.66 32.22 -2.90
N GLY A 96 14.80 31.63 -1.71
CA GLY A 96 14.98 32.39 -0.49
C GLY A 96 15.65 31.60 0.62
N VAL A 97 16.12 32.31 1.62
CA VAL A 97 16.71 31.73 2.83
C VAL A 97 15.84 32.12 4.01
N ALA A 98 15.43 31.13 4.78
CA ALA A 98 14.76 31.29 6.06
C ALA A 98 15.73 31.01 7.20
N VAL A 99 15.61 31.74 8.30
CA VAL A 99 16.27 31.36 9.56
C VAL A 99 15.49 30.28 10.29
N ALA A 100 16.05 29.78 11.39
CA ALA A 100 15.49 28.69 12.16
C ALA A 100 14.00 28.91 12.53
N ASP A 101 13.56 30.13 12.82
CA ASP A 101 12.17 30.47 13.16
C ASP A 101 11.19 30.51 11.97
N GLY A 102 11.68 30.28 10.74
CA GLY A 102 10.87 30.30 9.52
C GLY A 102 10.72 31.68 8.86
N ARG A 103 11.29 32.75 9.44
CA ARG A 103 11.33 34.08 8.85
C ARG A 103 12.32 34.11 7.68
N ILE A 104 11.90 34.72 6.57
CA ILE A 104 12.75 34.90 5.39
C ILE A 104 13.72 36.05 5.63
N VAL A 105 15.02 35.80 5.45
CA VAL A 105 16.11 36.78 5.63
C VAL A 105 16.65 37.31 4.31
N ALA A 106 16.56 36.51 3.22
CA ALA A 106 16.96 36.95 1.89
C ALA A 106 16.16 36.21 0.81
N THR A 107 15.99 36.87 -0.33
CA THR A 107 15.36 36.30 -1.53
C THR A 107 16.17 36.66 -2.77
N ALA A 108 16.15 35.82 -3.79
CA ALA A 108 16.67 36.19 -5.11
C ALA A 108 15.76 37.26 -5.74
N ARG A 109 16.37 38.17 -6.50
CA ARG A 109 15.71 39.32 -7.12
C ARG A 109 14.60 38.85 -8.05
N GLY A 110 13.38 39.35 -7.81
CA GLY A 110 12.20 38.99 -8.59
C GLY A 110 11.66 37.58 -8.34
N ARG A 111 12.18 36.85 -7.34
CA ARG A 111 11.77 35.49 -6.98
C ARG A 111 11.48 35.38 -5.47
N PRO A 112 10.45 36.09 -4.96
CA PRO A 112 10.11 36.09 -3.54
C PRO A 112 9.64 34.72 -3.07
N VAL A 113 9.84 34.45 -1.77
CA VAL A 113 9.35 33.25 -1.08
C VAL A 113 8.58 33.72 0.15
N GLU A 114 7.45 33.08 0.44
CA GLU A 114 6.65 33.40 1.62
C GLU A 114 7.26 32.83 2.90
N PRO A 115 7.04 33.47 4.07
CA PRO A 115 7.44 32.94 5.36
C PRO A 115 6.91 31.52 5.60
N MET A 116 7.72 30.68 6.25
CA MET A 116 7.31 29.31 6.53
C MET A 116 6.23 29.30 7.61
N ALA A 117 5.04 28.79 7.26
CA ALA A 117 4.02 28.52 8.27
C ALA A 117 4.56 27.56 9.34
N GLU A 118 4.13 27.74 10.60
CA GLU A 118 4.59 26.94 11.75
C GLU A 118 4.39 25.42 11.56
N ALA A 119 3.38 25.02 10.79
CA ALA A 119 3.17 23.61 10.42
C ALA A 119 4.25 23.11 9.45
N THR A 120 4.61 23.93 8.45
CA THR A 120 5.65 23.62 7.45
C THR A 120 7.03 23.58 8.09
N LEU A 121 7.34 24.53 8.96
CA LEU A 121 8.62 24.60 9.69
C LEU A 121 8.85 23.36 10.55
N ARG A 122 7.85 22.97 11.35
CA ARG A 122 7.91 21.76 12.17
C ARG A 122 8.12 20.51 11.33
N ARG A 123 7.44 20.42 10.19
CA ARG A 123 7.58 19.28 9.28
C ARG A 123 8.94 19.26 8.59
N ALA A 124 9.44 20.41 8.14
CA ALA A 124 10.77 20.55 7.56
C ALA A 124 11.86 20.07 8.52
N ARG A 125 11.82 20.50 9.79
CA ARG A 125 12.76 20.05 10.81
C ARG A 125 12.75 18.53 10.99
N ALA A 126 11.56 17.95 11.17
CA ALA A 126 11.40 16.51 11.38
C ALA A 126 11.86 15.66 10.18
N GLU A 127 11.63 16.12 8.95
CA GLU A 127 12.06 15.41 7.74
C GLU A 127 13.56 15.59 7.46
N LEU A 128 14.09 16.80 7.67
CA LEU A 128 15.50 17.15 7.41
C LEU A 128 16.48 16.68 8.50
N GLU A 129 15.98 16.22 9.64
CA GLU A 129 16.76 15.41 10.58
C GLU A 129 17.13 14.04 9.98
N ARG A 130 16.27 13.50 9.11
CA ARG A 130 16.42 12.16 8.53
C ARG A 130 16.94 12.16 7.10
N ARG A 131 16.71 13.24 6.35
CA ARG A 131 16.98 13.33 4.91
C ARG A 131 17.82 14.57 4.59
N PRO A 132 18.70 14.53 3.58
CA PRO A 132 19.53 15.67 3.20
C PRO A 132 18.72 16.84 2.62
N HIS A 133 17.56 16.55 2.04
CA HIS A 133 16.61 17.52 1.52
C HIS A 133 15.19 17.00 1.70
N TRP A 134 14.23 17.92 1.70
CA TRP A 134 12.81 17.61 1.77
C TRP A 134 12.08 18.52 0.79
N PHE A 135 11.15 17.97 0.00
CA PHE A 135 10.28 18.79 -0.83
C PHE A 135 8.82 18.43 -0.58
N ARG A 136 7.93 19.38 -0.87
CA ARG A 136 6.48 19.18 -0.82
C ARG A 136 5.81 19.83 -2.01
N HIS A 137 4.67 19.28 -2.41
CA HIS A 137 3.72 20.00 -3.25
C HIS A 137 2.87 20.93 -2.37
N ASP A 138 2.93 22.22 -2.67
CA ASP A 138 2.13 23.28 -2.07
C ASP A 138 0.98 23.62 -3.03
N ALA A 139 -0.15 22.94 -2.84
CA ALA A 139 -1.32 23.07 -3.71
C ALA A 139 -1.97 24.46 -3.62
N ASP A 140 -1.85 25.13 -2.46
CA ASP A 140 -2.47 26.45 -2.25
C ASP A 140 -1.77 27.53 -3.08
N ASN A 141 -0.44 27.42 -3.18
CA ASN A 141 0.40 28.35 -3.94
C ASN A 141 0.74 27.86 -5.36
N GLY A 142 0.31 26.65 -5.74
CA GLY A 142 0.63 26.04 -7.03
C GLY A 142 2.14 25.87 -7.23
N THR A 143 2.87 25.44 -6.19
CA THR A 143 4.32 25.32 -6.26
C THR A 143 4.83 24.01 -5.66
N TYR A 144 5.94 23.50 -6.17
CA TYR A 144 6.75 22.50 -5.48
C TYR A 144 7.85 23.24 -4.71
N ALA A 145 7.87 23.10 -3.38
CA ALA A 145 8.85 23.75 -2.53
C ALA A 145 9.87 22.73 -2.02
N LEU A 146 11.14 22.95 -2.33
CA LEU A 146 12.30 22.21 -1.86
C LEU A 146 12.97 22.98 -0.71
N TYR A 147 13.32 22.25 0.35
CA TYR A 147 13.96 22.74 1.55
C TYR A 147 15.30 22.02 1.75
N LEU A 148 16.36 22.79 1.96
CA LEU A 148 17.68 22.27 2.33
C LEU A 148 18.12 22.89 3.67
N PRO A 149 18.66 22.10 4.62
CA PRO A 149 19.05 22.60 5.92
C PRO A 149 20.39 23.34 5.86
N ILE A 150 20.45 24.55 6.41
CA ILE A 150 21.69 25.30 6.64
C ILE A 150 22.11 25.05 8.09
N ARG A 151 23.31 24.52 8.30
CA ARG A 151 23.86 24.16 9.63
C ARG A 151 25.08 25.00 9.94
N ASN A 152 25.33 25.30 11.22
CA ASN A 152 26.53 26.02 11.63
C ASN A 152 27.75 25.08 11.63
N PRO A 153 28.90 25.46 11.03
CA PRO A 153 30.12 24.68 11.15
C PRO A 153 30.70 24.80 12.57
N GLY A 154 30.85 23.67 13.28
CA GLY A 154 31.55 23.61 14.57
C GLY A 154 30.76 23.02 15.76
N GLU A 155 29.45 22.85 15.65
CA GLU A 155 28.64 22.22 16.70
C GLU A 155 28.56 20.68 16.54
N ALA A 156 28.63 20.19 15.30
CA ALA A 156 28.55 18.75 15.00
C ALA A 156 29.74 17.92 15.52
N GLU A 157 30.88 18.54 15.81
CA GLU A 157 32.13 17.84 16.13
C GLU A 157 32.46 17.80 17.63
N ARG A 158 31.77 18.57 18.47
CA ARG A 158 32.17 18.71 19.88
C ARG A 158 31.66 17.64 20.85
N ASP A 159 30.58 16.90 20.54
CA ASP A 159 29.93 16.10 21.59
C ASP A 159 29.31 14.74 21.19
N GLY A 160 29.51 14.25 19.97
CA GLY A 160 29.04 12.91 19.57
C GLY A 160 27.52 12.68 19.72
N ARG A 161 26.72 13.75 19.82
CA ARG A 161 25.25 13.73 19.83
C ARG A 161 24.72 14.13 18.46
N THR A 162 23.56 13.57 18.12
CA THR A 162 22.75 13.86 16.92
C THR A 162 22.70 15.36 16.61
N ALA A 163 22.96 15.70 15.34
CA ALA A 163 23.09 17.03 14.79
C ALA A 163 22.11 18.07 15.36
N ASP A 164 22.67 19.20 15.81
CA ASP A 164 21.92 20.37 16.28
C ASP A 164 20.89 20.86 15.26
N ALA A 165 19.86 21.53 15.79
CA ALA A 165 18.80 22.13 14.99
C ALA A 165 19.41 23.04 13.90
N PRO A 166 18.89 23.00 12.65
CA PRO A 166 19.43 23.78 11.56
C PRO A 166 19.34 25.29 11.87
N ALA A 167 20.42 26.02 11.57
CA ALA A 167 20.49 27.48 11.68
C ALA A 167 19.47 28.18 10.77
N GLY A 168 19.10 27.52 9.66
CA GLY A 168 18.06 27.98 8.76
C GLY A 168 17.81 26.99 7.62
N PHE A 169 17.10 27.45 6.59
CA PHE A 169 16.72 26.66 5.44
C PHE A 169 16.92 27.45 4.14
N LEU A 170 17.52 26.83 3.13
CA LEU A 170 17.40 27.30 1.76
C LEU A 170 16.10 26.74 1.16
N ILE A 171 15.31 27.63 0.57
CA ILE A 171 14.01 27.31 -0.04
C ILE A 171 14.09 27.58 -1.54
N ILE A 172 13.76 26.58 -2.34
CA ILE A 172 13.67 26.68 -3.80
C ILE A 172 12.26 26.24 -4.21
N GLN A 173 11.49 27.13 -4.83
CA GLN A 173 10.14 26.86 -5.31
C GLN A 173 10.14 26.73 -6.83
N SER A 174 9.56 25.66 -7.36
CA SER A 174 9.21 25.50 -8.77
C SER A 174 7.71 25.72 -8.96
N ASP A 175 7.33 26.25 -10.12
CA ASP A 175 5.93 26.30 -10.52
C ASP A 175 5.37 24.89 -10.73
N SER A 176 4.18 24.59 -10.18
CA SER A 176 3.51 23.31 -10.43
C SER A 176 3.04 23.21 -11.88
N ALA A 177 2.77 24.35 -12.54
CA ALA A 177 2.32 24.39 -13.93
C ALA A 177 3.27 23.66 -14.88
N ARG A 178 4.58 23.64 -14.62
CA ARG A 178 5.54 22.90 -15.46
C ARG A 178 5.45 21.39 -15.31
N VAL A 179 5.26 20.93 -14.08
CA VAL A 179 5.01 19.50 -13.82
C VAL A 179 3.67 19.14 -14.43
N ASP A 180 2.66 20.01 -14.27
CA ASP A 180 1.34 19.82 -14.86
C ASP A 180 1.37 19.79 -16.38
N ASP A 181 2.11 20.68 -17.06
CA ASP A 181 2.27 20.68 -18.53
C ASP A 181 2.82 19.34 -19.04
N ARG A 182 3.84 18.79 -18.37
CA ARG A 182 4.40 17.47 -18.70
C ARG A 182 3.44 16.33 -18.39
N VAL A 183 2.66 16.46 -17.32
CA VAL A 183 1.59 15.51 -16.97
C VAL A 183 0.45 15.57 -17.99
N GLU A 184 0.12 16.76 -18.50
CA GLU A 184 -0.85 16.95 -19.57
C GLU A 184 -0.35 16.37 -20.89
N GLU A 185 0.92 16.60 -21.26
CA GLU A 185 1.53 15.97 -22.43
C GLU A 185 1.50 14.43 -22.31
N PHE A 186 1.84 13.90 -21.13
CA PHE A 186 1.74 12.47 -20.86
C PHE A 186 0.30 11.99 -21.00
N ARG A 187 -0.68 12.68 -20.39
CA ARG A 187 -2.11 12.38 -20.51
C ARG A 187 -2.54 12.38 -21.98
N ASP A 188 -2.14 13.37 -22.75
CA ASP A 188 -2.57 13.56 -24.13
C ASP A 188 -1.94 12.53 -25.08
N ARG A 189 -0.76 11.99 -24.75
CA ARG A 189 -0.19 10.83 -25.44
C ARG A 189 -0.83 9.50 -25.01
N THR A 190 -1.03 9.29 -23.72
CA THR A 190 -1.50 8.02 -23.14
C THR A 190 -3.02 7.82 -23.30
N LEU A 191 -3.82 8.87 -23.18
CA LEU A 191 -5.29 8.78 -23.23
C LEU A 191 -5.79 8.24 -24.59
N PRO A 192 -5.33 8.73 -25.76
CA PRO A 192 -5.72 8.15 -27.05
C PRO A 192 -5.35 6.68 -27.17
N GLN A 193 -4.16 6.29 -26.69
CA GLN A 193 -3.69 4.91 -26.73
C GLN A 193 -4.56 3.98 -25.85
N LEU A 194 -4.89 4.42 -24.63
CA LEU A 194 -5.83 3.72 -23.75
C LEU A 194 -7.25 3.66 -24.35
N LEU A 195 -7.70 4.71 -25.03
CA LEU A 195 -8.98 4.71 -25.72
C LEU A 195 -8.98 3.74 -26.91
N TRP A 196 -7.91 3.68 -27.70
CA TRP A 196 -7.77 2.72 -28.80
C TRP A 196 -7.70 1.27 -28.33
N THR A 197 -6.92 0.99 -27.28
CA THR A 197 -6.88 -0.34 -26.66
C THR A 197 -8.23 -0.70 -26.06
N GLY A 198 -8.92 0.25 -25.43
CA GLY A 198 -10.29 0.09 -24.93
C GLY A 198 -11.31 -0.20 -26.03
N LEU A 199 -11.31 0.60 -27.09
CA LEU A 199 -12.15 0.42 -28.29
C LEU A 199 -11.88 -0.91 -28.97
N GLY A 200 -10.61 -1.29 -29.12
CA GLY A 200 -10.20 -2.58 -29.67
C GLY A 200 -10.70 -3.75 -28.81
N THR A 201 -10.60 -3.63 -27.48
CA THR A 201 -11.11 -4.64 -26.54
C THR A 201 -12.62 -4.76 -26.61
N VAL A 202 -13.34 -3.62 -26.63
CA VAL A 202 -14.80 -3.57 -26.80
C VAL A 202 -15.20 -4.17 -28.15
N GLY A 203 -14.51 -3.83 -29.23
CA GLY A 203 -14.74 -4.36 -30.58
C GLY A 203 -14.54 -5.87 -30.63
N PHE A 204 -13.45 -6.38 -30.06
CA PHE A 204 -13.17 -7.80 -29.95
C PHE A 204 -14.25 -8.54 -29.13
N LEU A 205 -14.65 -7.99 -27.98
CA LEU A 205 -15.73 -8.53 -27.15
C LEU A 205 -17.08 -8.52 -27.88
N GLY A 206 -17.35 -7.47 -28.66
CA GLY A 206 -18.53 -7.34 -29.50
C GLY A 206 -18.58 -8.38 -30.61
N LEU A 207 -17.49 -8.53 -31.38
CA LEU A 207 -17.37 -9.49 -32.49
C LEU A 207 -17.44 -10.94 -32.00
N THR A 208 -16.69 -11.27 -30.93
CA THR A 208 -16.75 -12.61 -30.31
C THR A 208 -18.13 -12.90 -29.72
N GLY A 209 -18.78 -11.91 -29.11
CA GLY A 209 -20.16 -11.99 -28.65
C GLY A 209 -21.16 -12.25 -29.77
N LEU A 210 -21.00 -11.59 -30.93
CA LEU A 210 -21.86 -11.75 -32.10
C LEU A 210 -21.67 -13.13 -32.77
N ALA A 211 -20.41 -13.55 -32.97
CA ALA A 211 -20.05 -14.86 -33.52
C ALA A 211 -20.58 -16.01 -32.65
N MET A 212 -20.46 -15.88 -31.32
CA MET A 212 -21.02 -16.86 -30.40
C MET A 212 -22.55 -16.82 -30.35
N ALA A 213 -23.18 -15.66 -30.45
CA ALA A 213 -24.64 -15.57 -30.53
C ALA A 213 -25.19 -16.29 -31.78
N PHE A 214 -24.47 -16.24 -32.90
CA PHE A 214 -24.78 -17.02 -34.10
C PHE A 214 -24.60 -18.53 -33.87
N GLY A 215 -23.49 -18.94 -33.23
CA GLY A 215 -23.24 -20.35 -32.88
C GLY A 215 -24.22 -20.93 -31.84
N LEU A 216 -24.67 -20.12 -30.87
CA LEU A 216 -25.60 -20.49 -29.80
C LEU A 216 -27.03 -20.76 -30.33
N ARG A 217 -27.44 -20.12 -31.44
CA ARG A 217 -28.73 -20.39 -32.10
C ARG A 217 -28.84 -21.83 -32.62
N ARG A 218 -27.71 -22.50 -32.89
CA ARG A 218 -27.65 -23.88 -33.41
C ARG A 218 -27.09 -24.90 -32.40
N ALA A 219 -26.81 -24.50 -31.16
CA ALA A 219 -26.09 -25.32 -30.19
C ALA A 219 -27.03 -26.04 -29.19
N SER A 220 -26.76 -27.33 -28.96
CA SER A 220 -27.33 -28.11 -27.85
C SER A 220 -26.92 -27.55 -26.48
N GLU A 221 -27.67 -27.86 -25.43
CA GLU A 221 -27.53 -27.27 -24.09
C GLU A 221 -26.11 -27.42 -23.50
N GLY A 222 -25.48 -28.59 -23.66
CA GLY A 222 -24.07 -28.79 -23.26
C GLY A 222 -23.07 -27.96 -24.06
N ARG A 223 -23.32 -27.74 -25.36
CA ARG A 223 -22.48 -26.88 -26.22
C ARG A 223 -22.68 -25.41 -25.87
N ARG A 224 -23.86 -24.99 -25.40
CA ARG A 224 -24.13 -23.63 -24.90
C ARG A 224 -23.31 -23.30 -23.66
N VAL A 225 -23.29 -24.19 -22.66
CA VAL A 225 -22.50 -23.98 -21.43
C VAL A 225 -21.01 -23.87 -21.74
N ARG A 226 -20.49 -24.73 -22.64
CA ARG A 226 -19.09 -24.68 -23.08
C ARG A 226 -18.77 -23.37 -23.82
N LEU A 227 -19.63 -22.92 -24.72
CA LEU A 227 -19.48 -21.65 -25.44
C LEU A 227 -19.52 -20.44 -24.49
N GLU A 228 -20.41 -20.43 -23.49
CA GLU A 228 -20.45 -19.34 -22.50
C GLU A 228 -19.23 -19.31 -21.56
N ARG A 229 -18.64 -20.49 -21.28
CA ARG A 229 -17.39 -20.57 -20.53
C ARG A 229 -16.23 -20.05 -21.37
N LEU A 230 -16.16 -20.47 -22.64
CA LEU A 230 -15.16 -20.01 -23.59
C LEU A 230 -15.26 -18.49 -23.82
N ARG A 231 -16.47 -17.94 -23.93
CA ARG A 231 -16.71 -16.49 -24.04
C ARG A 231 -16.12 -15.71 -22.86
N ARG A 232 -16.34 -16.21 -21.64
CA ARG A 232 -15.83 -15.59 -20.42
C ARG A 232 -14.30 -15.65 -20.35
N LEU A 233 -13.71 -16.77 -20.74
CA LEU A 233 -12.25 -16.91 -20.80
C LEU A 233 -11.63 -16.00 -21.86
N LEU A 234 -12.24 -15.91 -23.05
CA LEU A 234 -11.83 -14.97 -24.10
C LEU A 234 -11.95 -13.52 -23.65
N ALA A 235 -13.04 -13.18 -22.94
CA ALA A 235 -13.25 -11.83 -22.45
C ALA A 235 -12.19 -11.43 -21.39
N LEU A 236 -11.96 -12.30 -20.40
CA LEU A 236 -10.92 -12.08 -19.41
C LEU A 236 -9.52 -12.05 -20.04
N GLY A 237 -9.26 -12.90 -21.03
CA GLY A 237 -8.00 -12.91 -21.77
C GLY A 237 -7.77 -11.63 -22.58
N ALA A 238 -8.80 -11.11 -23.26
CA ALA A 238 -8.71 -9.85 -23.99
C ALA A 238 -8.49 -8.67 -23.06
N MET A 239 -9.17 -8.63 -21.91
CA MET A 239 -8.97 -7.57 -20.93
C MET A 239 -7.59 -7.64 -20.27
N LEU A 240 -7.09 -8.86 -19.98
CA LEU A 240 -5.72 -9.05 -19.51
C LEU A 240 -4.71 -8.54 -20.54
N ALA A 241 -4.87 -8.90 -21.81
CA ALA A 241 -4.02 -8.44 -22.90
C ALA A 241 -4.03 -6.91 -23.04
N ALA A 242 -5.21 -6.29 -22.92
CA ALA A 242 -5.36 -4.84 -22.96
C ALA A 242 -4.65 -4.14 -21.79
N GLN A 243 -4.81 -4.66 -20.57
CA GLN A 243 -4.13 -4.13 -19.38
C GLN A 243 -2.62 -4.32 -19.45
N THR A 244 -2.13 -5.46 -19.99
CA THR A 244 -0.69 -5.67 -20.19
C THR A 244 -0.11 -4.74 -21.25
N ALA A 245 -0.85 -4.50 -22.35
CA ALA A 245 -0.42 -3.57 -23.38
C ALA A 245 -0.35 -2.14 -22.84
N ALA A 246 -1.39 -1.71 -22.12
CA ALA A 246 -1.43 -0.41 -21.44
C ALA A 246 -0.29 -0.23 -20.43
N ALA A 247 0.01 -1.27 -19.63
CA ALA A 247 1.12 -1.23 -18.68
C ALA A 247 2.49 -1.15 -19.36
N ALA A 248 2.70 -1.91 -20.45
CA ALA A 248 3.94 -1.88 -21.23
C ALA A 248 4.17 -0.52 -21.90
N GLU A 249 3.12 0.07 -22.47
CA GLU A 249 3.16 1.39 -23.08
C GLU A 249 3.45 2.48 -22.04
N CYS A 250 2.76 2.44 -20.90
CA CYS A 250 3.02 3.33 -19.77
C CYS A 250 4.47 3.22 -19.29
N TYR A 251 5.01 2.00 -19.19
CA TYR A 251 6.42 1.77 -18.85
C TYR A 251 7.35 2.44 -19.86
N THR A 252 7.12 2.29 -21.16
CA THR A 252 7.95 2.93 -22.19
C THR A 252 7.92 4.45 -22.14
N LEU A 253 6.74 5.05 -21.89
CA LEU A 253 6.62 6.49 -21.75
C LEU A 253 7.33 7.02 -20.50
N ILE A 254 7.14 6.35 -19.36
CA ILE A 254 7.80 6.71 -18.09
C ILE A 254 9.32 6.57 -18.22
N SER A 255 9.81 5.48 -18.83
CA SER A 255 11.25 5.27 -18.99
C SER A 255 11.88 6.35 -19.87
N THR A 256 11.25 6.71 -21.00
CA THR A 256 11.73 7.80 -21.86
C THR A 256 11.73 9.14 -21.14
N ALA A 257 10.65 9.46 -20.41
CA ALA A 257 10.55 10.72 -19.70
C ALA A 257 11.54 10.81 -18.53
N HIS A 258 11.84 9.69 -17.88
CA HIS A 258 12.85 9.62 -16.83
C HIS A 258 14.26 9.86 -17.38
N LEU A 259 14.58 9.24 -18.53
CA LEU A 259 15.85 9.49 -19.22
C LEU A 259 15.98 10.97 -19.63
N GLU A 260 14.93 11.56 -20.20
CA GLU A 260 14.90 12.99 -20.51
C GLU A 260 15.11 13.86 -19.26
N ALA A 261 14.45 13.52 -18.15
CA ALA A 261 14.58 14.25 -16.90
C ALA A 261 15.99 14.12 -16.29
N ALA A 262 16.59 12.94 -16.36
CA ALA A 262 17.98 12.70 -15.94
C ALA A 262 18.97 13.47 -16.81
N GLU A 263 18.74 13.54 -18.13
CA GLU A 263 19.54 14.34 -19.05
C GLU A 263 19.43 15.83 -18.71
N GLN A 264 18.21 16.34 -18.52
CA GLN A 264 17.97 17.74 -18.12
C GLN A 264 18.64 18.09 -16.79
N ALA A 265 18.52 17.21 -15.78
CA ALA A 265 19.19 17.37 -14.50
C ALA A 265 20.71 17.48 -14.69
N THR A 266 21.28 16.59 -15.52
CA THR A 266 22.71 16.59 -15.81
C THR A 266 23.14 17.85 -16.55
N GLN A 267 22.33 18.35 -17.50
CA GLN A 267 22.60 19.61 -18.19
C GLN A 267 22.55 20.84 -17.26
N ILE A 268 21.71 20.84 -16.22
CA ILE A 268 21.71 21.91 -15.22
C ILE A 268 23.02 21.90 -14.43
N VAL A 269 23.44 20.73 -13.95
CA VAL A 269 24.70 20.56 -13.21
C VAL A 269 25.91 20.88 -14.08
N ALA A 270 25.93 20.41 -15.33
CA ALA A 270 26.99 20.70 -16.28
C ALA A 270 27.10 22.20 -16.58
N ARG A 271 25.98 22.92 -16.73
CA ARG A 271 26.00 24.38 -16.89
C ARG A 271 26.61 25.09 -15.68
N MET A 272 26.28 24.65 -14.46
CA MET A 272 26.88 25.18 -13.24
C MET A 272 28.41 24.98 -13.26
N ILE A 273 28.87 23.74 -13.46
CA ILE A 273 30.30 23.41 -13.49
C ILE A 273 31.03 24.20 -14.58
N ARG A 274 30.45 24.27 -15.78
CA ARG A 274 31.01 25.04 -16.90
C ARG A 274 31.21 26.50 -16.52
N ASN A 275 30.18 27.13 -15.96
CA ASN A 275 30.25 28.54 -15.55
C ASN A 275 31.32 28.77 -14.47
N ASP A 276 31.48 27.84 -13.53
CA ASP A 276 32.49 27.92 -12.49
C ASP A 276 33.91 27.79 -13.04
N VAL A 277 34.15 26.76 -13.87
CA VAL A 277 35.46 26.52 -14.50
C VAL A 277 35.81 27.69 -15.42
N GLU A 278 34.89 28.13 -16.28
CA GLU A 278 35.12 29.28 -17.16
C GLU A 278 35.33 30.59 -16.40
N SER A 279 34.72 30.77 -15.23
CA SER A 279 34.96 31.94 -14.38
C SER A 279 36.41 31.95 -13.87
N VAL A 280 36.96 30.80 -13.51
CA VAL A 280 38.35 30.66 -13.06
C VAL A 280 39.32 30.85 -14.23
N VAL A 281 39.04 30.21 -15.37
CA VAL A 281 39.86 30.35 -16.59
C VAL A 281 39.87 31.78 -17.11
N ARG A 282 38.72 32.48 -17.11
CA ARG A 282 38.64 33.91 -17.48
C ARG A 282 39.44 34.83 -16.56
N ARG A 283 39.75 34.40 -15.33
CA ARG A 283 40.65 35.13 -14.41
C ARG A 283 42.13 34.87 -14.71
N GLY A 284 42.45 34.07 -15.73
CA GLY A 284 43.80 33.89 -16.27
C GLY A 284 44.53 32.63 -15.80
N LEU A 285 43.81 31.63 -15.29
CA LEU A 285 44.36 30.33 -14.88
C LEU A 285 44.26 29.30 -16.02
N ASP A 286 45.30 28.50 -16.19
CA ASP A 286 45.37 27.42 -17.18
C ASP A 286 44.76 26.13 -16.65
N TYR A 287 44.21 25.27 -17.52
CA TYR A 287 43.55 24.04 -17.09
C TYR A 287 44.46 23.11 -16.30
N GLY A 288 45.75 23.03 -16.66
CA GLY A 288 46.75 22.22 -15.96
C GLY A 288 47.12 22.75 -14.56
N SER A 289 46.76 23.99 -14.24
CA SER A 289 47.07 24.63 -12.95
C SER A 289 45.94 24.56 -11.93
N LEU A 290 44.78 24.00 -12.32
CA LEU A 290 43.60 23.90 -11.46
C LEU A 290 43.78 22.80 -10.40
N ALA A 291 44.15 23.20 -9.18
CA ALA A 291 44.24 22.30 -8.04
C ALA A 291 42.87 22.04 -7.38
N GLY A 292 42.61 20.80 -6.95
CA GLY A 292 41.41 20.43 -6.19
C GLY A 292 40.13 20.21 -7.01
N VAL A 293 40.23 20.19 -8.34
CA VAL A 293 39.10 19.93 -9.25
C VAL A 293 38.50 18.54 -9.03
N ASP A 294 39.33 17.52 -8.81
CA ASP A 294 38.86 16.15 -8.56
C ASP A 294 37.99 16.08 -7.30
N GLY A 295 38.40 16.76 -6.22
CA GLY A 295 37.62 16.84 -4.98
C GLY A 295 36.31 17.61 -5.16
N TYR A 296 36.30 18.62 -6.03
CA TYR A 296 35.08 19.35 -6.40
C TYR A 296 34.10 18.46 -7.19
N PHE A 297 34.60 17.71 -8.17
CA PHE A 297 33.79 16.76 -8.95
C PHE A 297 33.26 15.61 -8.11
N GLU A 298 34.06 15.07 -7.19
CA GLU A 298 33.63 14.02 -6.27
C GLU A 298 32.50 14.47 -5.33
N ARG A 299 32.53 15.72 -4.83
CA ARG A 299 31.42 16.27 -4.03
C ARG A 299 30.13 16.36 -4.84
N ILE A 300 30.21 16.82 -6.09
CA ILE A 300 29.03 16.87 -6.98
C ILE A 300 28.53 15.46 -7.27
N ARG A 301 29.42 14.52 -7.58
CA ARG A 301 29.08 13.10 -7.79
C ARG A 301 28.40 12.49 -6.56
N ALA A 302 28.89 12.79 -5.36
CA ALA A 302 28.28 12.32 -4.11
C ALA A 302 26.85 12.87 -3.93
N SER A 303 26.59 14.10 -4.39
CA SER A 303 25.25 14.72 -4.33
C SER A 303 24.28 14.27 -5.44
N MET A 304 24.80 13.78 -6.58
CA MET A 304 24.00 13.31 -7.72
C MET A 304 24.36 11.85 -8.05
N PRO A 305 23.70 10.87 -7.41
CA PRO A 305 24.04 9.45 -7.56
C PRO A 305 23.92 8.93 -9.00
N THR A 306 23.12 9.55 -9.87
CA THR A 306 22.99 9.15 -11.28
C THR A 306 24.24 9.46 -12.11
N LEU A 307 25.16 10.30 -11.62
CA LEU A 307 26.44 10.59 -12.26
C LEU A 307 27.52 9.59 -11.81
N ARG A 308 28.12 8.91 -12.79
CA ARG A 308 29.24 7.96 -12.60
C ARG A 308 30.57 8.70 -12.45
N SER A 309 30.86 9.64 -13.35
CA SER A 309 32.06 10.48 -13.29
C SER A 309 31.84 11.83 -13.95
N ILE A 310 32.66 12.80 -13.56
CA ILE A 310 32.77 14.13 -14.16
C ILE A 310 34.25 14.40 -14.34
N GLU A 311 34.68 14.73 -15.55
CA GLU A 311 36.09 14.85 -15.91
C GLU A 311 36.32 16.03 -16.89
N LEU A 312 37.51 16.60 -16.89
CA LEU A 312 37.97 17.58 -17.89
C LEU A 312 38.86 16.87 -18.91
N ALA A 313 38.30 16.49 -20.05
CA ALA A 313 39.00 15.76 -21.09
C ALA A 313 39.49 16.68 -22.22
N LEU A 314 40.45 16.19 -23.01
CA LEU A 314 40.79 16.80 -24.29
C LEU A 314 39.62 16.62 -25.28
N PRO A 315 39.40 17.57 -26.21
CA PRO A 315 38.36 17.46 -27.22
C PRO A 315 38.47 16.13 -27.99
N GLY A 316 37.40 15.34 -27.97
CA GLY A 316 37.36 14.05 -28.65
C GLY A 316 37.97 12.86 -27.89
N ALA A 317 38.69 13.06 -26.78
CA ALA A 317 39.33 11.98 -26.04
C ALA A 317 38.31 11.04 -25.37
N THR A 318 38.41 9.74 -25.64
CA THR A 318 37.62 8.73 -24.92
C THR A 318 38.00 8.75 -23.44
N PRO A 319 37.03 8.86 -22.52
CA PRO A 319 37.33 8.88 -21.09
C PRO A 319 38.02 7.56 -20.69
N PRO A 320 39.05 7.60 -19.83
CA PRO A 320 39.84 6.42 -19.45
C PRO A 320 39.01 5.31 -18.79
N THR A 321 37.83 5.64 -18.27
CA THR A 321 36.89 4.70 -17.63
C THR A 321 36.05 3.88 -18.62
N GLN A 322 36.04 4.19 -19.93
CA GLN A 322 35.29 3.46 -20.96
C GLN A 322 36.01 2.21 -21.51
N GLU A 323 37.33 2.07 -21.30
CA GLU A 323 38.12 0.98 -21.91
C GLU A 323 37.90 -0.42 -21.29
N ALA A 324 37.00 -0.59 -20.30
CA ALA A 324 36.89 -1.84 -19.53
C ALA A 324 35.46 -2.39 -19.31
N ARG A 325 34.58 -2.38 -20.33
CA ARG A 325 33.37 -3.24 -20.33
C ARG A 325 33.28 -4.08 -21.60
N HIS A 326 34.30 -4.89 -21.85
CA HIS A 326 34.15 -6.13 -22.60
C HIS A 326 34.47 -7.31 -21.67
N ALA A 327 33.45 -7.88 -21.02
CA ALA A 327 33.58 -9.14 -20.29
C ALA A 327 32.28 -9.94 -20.32
N PHE A 328 32.21 -10.84 -21.31
CA PHE A 328 31.67 -12.20 -21.26
C PHE A 328 30.49 -12.55 -20.32
N GLY A 329 29.33 -12.78 -20.96
CA GLY A 329 28.53 -13.99 -20.75
C GLY A 329 27.46 -13.98 -19.64
N GLY A 330 26.20 -13.72 -20.01
CA GLY A 330 25.04 -14.10 -19.21
C GLY A 330 23.73 -13.45 -19.67
N ILE A 331 22.84 -14.25 -20.30
CA ILE A 331 21.40 -14.01 -20.56
C ILE A 331 20.97 -12.56 -20.93
N PRO A 332 20.72 -12.25 -22.22
CA PRO A 332 20.57 -10.89 -22.75
C PRO A 332 19.23 -10.17 -22.46
N PHE A 333 18.50 -10.55 -21.41
CA PHE A 333 17.20 -9.94 -21.08
C PHE A 333 17.21 -9.05 -19.84
N LEU A 334 18.33 -9.00 -19.10
CA LEU A 334 18.50 -8.13 -17.93
C LEU A 334 19.93 -7.57 -17.98
N SER A 335 20.08 -6.25 -17.82
CA SER A 335 21.34 -5.49 -17.68
C SER A 335 22.31 -5.49 -18.88
N ASP A 336 22.20 -4.45 -19.73
CA ASP A 336 23.34 -3.79 -20.40
C ASP A 336 22.84 -2.48 -21.05
N MET A 337 22.41 -1.52 -20.22
CA MET A 337 22.22 -0.15 -20.68
C MET A 337 23.60 0.51 -20.82
N PRO A 338 23.99 1.03 -22.00
CA PRO A 338 25.27 1.69 -22.16
C PRO A 338 25.30 3.00 -21.37
N ASP A 339 26.43 3.28 -20.74
CA ASP A 339 26.67 4.57 -20.09
C ASP A 339 26.49 5.71 -21.10
N VAL A 340 25.74 6.74 -20.71
CA VAL A 340 25.53 7.91 -21.55
C VAL A 340 26.59 8.94 -21.22
N THR A 341 27.47 9.22 -22.19
CA THR A 341 28.53 10.23 -22.06
C THR A 341 28.06 11.55 -22.66
N LEU A 342 27.94 12.58 -21.82
CA LEU A 342 27.62 13.94 -22.24
C LEU A 342 28.90 14.79 -22.25
N ARG A 343 29.06 15.60 -23.30
CA ARG A 343 30.25 16.44 -23.51
C ARG A 343 29.86 17.89 -23.73
N TRP A 344 30.58 18.80 -23.08
CA TRP A 344 30.43 20.24 -23.28
C TRP A 344 31.78 20.90 -23.54
N PRO A 345 31.94 21.65 -24.64
CA PRO A 345 33.16 22.41 -24.88
C PRO A 345 33.29 23.55 -23.86
N LEU A 346 34.53 23.77 -23.40
CA LEU A 346 34.91 24.89 -22.54
C LEU A 346 35.69 25.95 -23.32
N ALA A 347 35.74 27.16 -22.78
CA ALA A 347 36.55 28.25 -23.35
C ALA A 347 38.05 27.89 -23.36
N GLN A 348 38.80 28.44 -24.32
CA GLN A 348 40.26 28.31 -24.32
C GLN A 348 40.86 29.00 -23.09
N ASP A 349 41.90 28.39 -22.52
CA ASP A 349 42.68 29.01 -21.46
C ASP A 349 43.71 30.02 -22.02
N ARG A 350 44.52 30.60 -21.12
CA ARG A 350 45.53 31.60 -21.51
C ARG A 350 46.64 30.97 -22.37
N GLY A 351 46.93 29.69 -22.17
CA GLY A 351 47.81 28.87 -23.01
C GLY A 351 47.22 28.48 -24.38
N GLY A 352 45.93 28.75 -24.62
CA GLY A 352 45.23 28.36 -25.83
C GLY A 352 44.74 26.91 -25.84
N GLU A 353 44.85 26.19 -24.71
CA GLU A 353 44.31 24.83 -24.59
C GLU A 353 42.78 24.89 -24.46
N ALA A 354 42.09 24.05 -25.22
CA ALA A 354 40.66 23.81 -25.08
C ALA A 354 40.44 22.46 -24.38
N ARG A 355 39.47 22.39 -23.47
CA ARG A 355 39.01 21.15 -22.84
C ARG A 355 37.51 20.98 -23.01
N GLU A 356 37.06 19.75 -22.84
CA GLU A 356 35.64 19.40 -22.74
C GLU A 356 35.33 18.93 -21.32
N LEU A 357 34.21 19.40 -20.78
CA LEU A 357 33.60 18.80 -19.60
C LEU A 357 32.89 17.53 -20.04
N VAL A 358 33.30 16.39 -19.51
CA VAL A 358 32.72 15.08 -19.80
C VAL A 358 32.01 14.59 -18.54
N ALA A 359 30.71 14.31 -18.64
CA ALA A 359 29.96 13.68 -17.57
C ALA A 359 29.41 12.33 -18.05
N VAL A 360 29.63 11.28 -17.27
CA VAL A 360 29.15 9.92 -17.56
C VAL A 360 27.97 9.63 -16.66
N VAL A 361 26.82 9.30 -17.24
CA VAL A 361 25.65 8.82 -16.51
C VAL A 361 25.80 7.32 -16.27
N ASP A 362 25.56 6.89 -15.02
CA ASP A 362 25.69 5.50 -14.59
C ASP A 362 24.52 4.65 -15.13
N GLY A 363 24.80 3.83 -16.15
CA GLY A 363 23.80 2.96 -16.77
C GLY A 363 23.19 1.94 -15.81
N ASP A 364 23.97 1.44 -14.85
CA ASP A 364 23.52 0.43 -13.88
C ASP A 364 22.53 1.03 -12.88
N ARG A 365 22.75 2.29 -12.46
CA ARG A 365 21.83 3.01 -11.57
C ARG A 365 20.54 3.42 -12.28
N VAL A 366 20.62 3.82 -13.53
CA VAL A 366 19.43 4.07 -14.35
C VAL A 366 18.63 2.78 -14.51
N ASP A 367 19.28 1.65 -14.78
CA ASP A 367 18.61 0.34 -14.88
C ASP A 367 17.95 -0.09 -13.56
N ALA A 368 18.58 0.16 -12.42
CA ALA A 368 17.98 -0.09 -11.10
C ALA A 368 16.71 0.75 -10.88
N GLN A 369 16.70 2.03 -11.27
CA GLN A 369 15.53 2.90 -11.18
C GLN A 369 14.42 2.48 -12.16
N LEU A 370 14.78 2.11 -13.39
CA LEU A 370 13.83 1.58 -14.38
C LEU A 370 13.20 0.26 -13.90
N THR A 371 13.99 -0.61 -13.25
CA THR A 371 13.49 -1.84 -12.63
C THR A 371 12.47 -1.53 -11.54
N GLU A 372 12.70 -0.49 -10.73
CA GLU A 372 11.73 -0.03 -9.72
C GLU A 372 10.42 0.44 -10.36
N PHE A 373 10.48 1.21 -11.45
CA PHE A 373 9.28 1.60 -12.21
C PHE A 373 8.56 0.39 -12.82
N GLY A 374 9.31 -0.60 -13.32
CA GLY A 374 8.74 -1.86 -13.81
C GLY A 374 7.97 -2.61 -12.72
N LEU A 375 8.48 -2.64 -11.49
CA LEU A 375 7.81 -3.22 -10.33
C LEU A 375 6.53 -2.44 -9.95
N ASP A 376 6.52 -1.12 -10.07
CA ASP A 376 5.30 -0.32 -9.88
C ASP A 376 4.25 -0.62 -10.95
N MET A 377 4.64 -0.69 -12.22
CA MET A 377 3.73 -1.05 -13.31
C MET A 377 3.15 -2.45 -13.12
N ALA A 378 3.96 -3.43 -12.67
CA ALA A 378 3.48 -4.76 -12.34
C ALA A 378 2.46 -4.74 -11.18
N THR A 379 2.71 -3.93 -10.16
CA THR A 379 1.82 -3.76 -9.00
C THR A 379 0.48 -3.13 -9.41
N ILE A 380 0.52 -2.10 -10.28
CA ILE A 380 -0.66 -1.45 -10.85
C ILE A 380 -1.44 -2.41 -11.74
N LEU A 381 -0.76 -3.21 -12.56
CA LEU A 381 -1.38 -4.23 -13.40
C LEU A 381 -2.13 -5.27 -12.55
N VAL A 382 -1.49 -5.87 -11.55
CA VAL A 382 -2.11 -6.90 -10.71
C VAL A 382 -3.32 -6.33 -9.95
N THR A 383 -3.21 -5.12 -9.42
CA THR A 383 -4.34 -4.48 -8.71
C THR A 383 -5.48 -4.09 -9.63
N SER A 384 -5.17 -3.59 -10.82
CA SER A 384 -6.17 -3.35 -11.87
C SER A 384 -6.89 -4.64 -12.28
N LEU A 385 -6.18 -5.78 -12.35
CA LEU A 385 -6.79 -7.08 -12.63
C LEU A 385 -7.70 -7.57 -11.49
N LEU A 386 -7.31 -7.37 -10.23
CA LEU A 386 -8.16 -7.69 -9.07
C LEU A 386 -9.43 -6.83 -9.05
N PHE A 387 -9.27 -5.52 -9.28
CA PHE A 387 -10.39 -4.59 -9.38
C PHE A 387 -11.33 -4.95 -10.54
N MET A 388 -10.76 -5.20 -11.72
CA MET A 388 -11.49 -5.66 -12.91
C MET A 388 -12.27 -6.94 -12.64
N PHE A 389 -11.67 -7.91 -11.97
CA PHE A 389 -12.32 -9.18 -11.64
C PHE A 389 -13.55 -8.99 -10.74
N GLU A 390 -13.47 -8.09 -9.76
CA GLU A 390 -14.62 -7.77 -8.90
C GLU A 390 -15.71 -7.01 -9.68
N MET A 391 -15.33 -6.08 -10.56
CA MET A 391 -16.28 -5.37 -11.42
C MET A 391 -17.00 -6.34 -12.39
N ASP A 392 -16.29 -7.23 -13.09
CA ASP A 392 -16.89 -8.21 -14.03
C ASP A 392 -17.95 -9.07 -13.34
N ARG A 393 -17.66 -9.55 -12.12
CA ARG A 393 -18.58 -10.36 -11.32
C ARG A 393 -19.88 -9.62 -10.99
N VAL A 394 -19.79 -8.36 -10.58
CA VAL A 394 -20.94 -7.56 -10.17
C VAL A 394 -21.83 -7.21 -11.36
N LEU A 395 -21.22 -6.73 -12.44
CA LEU A 395 -21.97 -6.36 -13.64
C LEU A 395 -22.54 -7.62 -14.33
N GLY A 396 -21.76 -8.72 -14.36
CA GLY A 396 -22.18 -10.01 -14.90
C GLY A 396 -23.32 -10.68 -14.12
N GLY A 397 -23.35 -10.56 -12.80
CA GLY A 397 -24.42 -11.11 -11.94
C GLY A 397 -25.81 -10.49 -12.21
N ARG A 398 -25.87 -9.17 -12.40
CA ARG A 398 -27.13 -8.45 -12.67
C ARG A 398 -27.78 -8.85 -14.00
N THR A 399 -26.99 -9.18 -15.02
CA THR A 399 -27.51 -9.60 -16.34
C THR A 399 -28.21 -10.97 -16.32
N ARG A 400 -27.78 -11.89 -15.44
CA ARG A 400 -28.42 -13.22 -15.28
C ARG A 400 -29.74 -13.11 -14.55
N MET A 401 -29.81 -12.26 -13.54
CA MET A 401 -31.03 -12.01 -12.76
C MET A 401 -32.12 -11.36 -13.64
N ALA A 402 -31.74 -10.40 -14.49
CA ALA A 402 -32.65 -9.78 -15.45
C ALA A 402 -33.17 -10.74 -16.54
N ARG A 403 -32.39 -11.76 -16.93
CA ARG A 403 -32.83 -12.82 -17.86
C ARG A 403 -33.85 -13.77 -17.24
N ARG A 404 -33.67 -14.14 -15.96
CA ARG A 404 -34.58 -15.06 -15.25
C ARG A 404 -35.95 -14.43 -14.95
N SER A 405 -36.02 -13.13 -14.67
CA SER A 405 -37.32 -12.44 -14.50
C SER A 405 -38.08 -12.16 -15.79
N GLY A 406 -37.44 -12.27 -16.97
CA GLY A 406 -38.06 -11.93 -18.26
C GLY A 406 -38.63 -13.11 -19.05
N ASP A 407 -38.26 -14.36 -18.71
CA ASP A 407 -38.69 -15.56 -19.42
C ASP A 407 -39.77 -16.29 -18.59
N GLY A 408 -41.02 -15.86 -18.73
CA GLY A 408 -42.19 -16.44 -18.06
C GLY A 408 -42.65 -17.77 -18.66
N ARG A 409 -41.77 -18.77 -18.81
CA ARG A 409 -42.15 -20.11 -19.29
C ARG A 409 -41.96 -21.16 -18.19
N ALA A 410 -43.07 -21.81 -17.86
CA ALA A 410 -43.17 -22.82 -16.82
C ALA A 410 -42.53 -24.17 -17.22
N GLU A 411 -41.79 -24.76 -16.26
CA GLU A 411 -41.73 -26.19 -15.84
C GLU A 411 -41.11 -27.25 -16.79
N PRO A 412 -40.38 -28.29 -16.29
CA PRO A 412 -40.97 -29.32 -15.41
C PRO A 412 -40.13 -29.88 -14.22
N VAL A 413 -40.84 -30.22 -13.14
CA VAL A 413 -40.70 -31.37 -12.23
C VAL A 413 -39.28 -31.71 -11.73
N GLY A 414 -38.83 -30.89 -10.80
CA GLY A 414 -37.82 -31.17 -9.76
C GLY A 414 -38.12 -30.21 -8.60
N PRO A 415 -37.63 -30.40 -7.37
CA PRO A 415 -37.93 -29.45 -6.29
C PRO A 415 -37.55 -28.05 -6.78
N ALA A 416 -38.52 -27.13 -6.72
CA ALA A 416 -38.50 -25.83 -7.37
C ALA A 416 -37.13 -25.14 -7.25
N PRO A 417 -36.58 -24.53 -8.33
CA PRO A 417 -35.36 -23.74 -8.21
C PRO A 417 -35.61 -22.63 -7.18
N ASP A 418 -34.84 -22.70 -6.10
CA ASP A 418 -35.05 -22.00 -4.84
C ASP A 418 -35.52 -20.55 -5.02
N ALA A 419 -36.55 -20.16 -4.27
CA ALA A 419 -36.94 -18.77 -4.02
C ALA A 419 -35.85 -17.96 -3.28
N SER A 420 -34.62 -18.44 -3.22
CA SER A 420 -33.47 -17.79 -2.62
C SER A 420 -32.68 -17.05 -3.70
N GLY A 421 -32.59 -15.73 -3.59
CA GLY A 421 -31.74 -14.94 -4.49
C GLY A 421 -30.28 -15.40 -4.43
N ASP A 422 -29.52 -15.22 -5.52
CA ASP A 422 -28.07 -15.47 -5.52
C ASP A 422 -27.36 -14.42 -4.65
N PHE A 423 -27.16 -14.73 -3.36
CA PHE A 423 -26.51 -13.85 -2.38
C PHE A 423 -24.97 -13.87 -2.47
N ALA A 424 -24.37 -14.79 -3.23
CA ALA A 424 -22.93 -14.99 -3.23
C ALA A 424 -22.16 -13.81 -3.83
N GLY A 425 -22.63 -13.33 -4.99
CA GLY A 425 -22.06 -12.14 -5.65
C GLY A 425 -22.18 -10.88 -4.80
N PRO A 426 -23.39 -10.51 -4.33
CA PRO A 426 -23.58 -9.31 -3.53
C PRO A 426 -22.84 -9.28 -2.20
N ILE A 427 -22.77 -10.40 -1.47
CA ILE A 427 -22.01 -10.47 -0.21
C ILE A 427 -20.52 -10.24 -0.46
N ARG A 428 -19.95 -10.91 -1.47
CA ARG A 428 -18.55 -10.74 -1.86
C ARG A 428 -18.24 -9.28 -2.18
N PHE A 429 -19.04 -8.65 -3.04
CA PHE A 429 -18.76 -7.30 -3.49
C PHE A 429 -18.97 -6.25 -2.39
N SER A 430 -19.96 -6.47 -1.51
CA SER A 430 -20.14 -5.65 -0.32
C SER A 430 -18.89 -5.69 0.57
N ALA A 431 -18.30 -6.86 0.79
CA ALA A 431 -17.03 -6.97 1.53
C ALA A 431 -15.87 -6.30 0.79
N PHE A 432 -15.79 -6.46 -0.55
CA PHE A 432 -14.80 -5.76 -1.35
C PHE A 432 -14.85 -4.24 -1.13
N LEU A 433 -16.02 -3.60 -1.24
CA LEU A 433 -16.14 -2.15 -1.06
C LEU A 433 -15.78 -1.70 0.36
N MET A 434 -16.24 -2.44 1.39
CA MET A 434 -15.91 -2.11 2.77
C MET A 434 -14.40 -2.10 2.99
N TYR A 435 -13.71 -3.17 2.57
CA TYR A 435 -12.29 -3.34 2.83
C TYR A 435 -11.40 -2.55 1.88
N PHE A 436 -11.86 -2.27 0.66
CA PHE A 436 -11.18 -1.34 -0.24
C PHE A 436 -11.11 0.05 0.40
N GLY A 437 -12.24 0.59 0.86
CA GLY A 437 -12.24 1.86 1.57
C GLY A 437 -11.41 1.83 2.85
N ALA A 438 -11.63 0.82 3.71
CA ALA A 438 -10.98 0.73 5.02
C ALA A 438 -9.45 0.63 4.96
N PHE A 439 -8.92 -0.08 3.95
CA PHE A 439 -7.48 -0.28 3.79
C PHE A 439 -6.80 0.73 2.88
N LEU A 440 -7.55 1.67 2.29
CA LEU A 440 -6.98 2.72 1.45
C LEU A 440 -5.84 3.49 2.17
N PRO A 441 -5.99 3.99 3.41
CA PRO A 441 -4.92 4.75 4.05
C PRO A 441 -3.84 3.89 4.75
N VAL A 442 -3.96 2.56 4.72
CA VAL A 442 -3.27 1.67 5.69
C VAL A 442 -1.74 1.79 5.69
N SER A 443 -1.14 2.11 4.54
CA SER A 443 0.32 2.16 4.36
C SER A 443 1.00 3.36 5.01
N PHE A 444 0.24 4.39 5.40
CA PHE A 444 0.81 5.63 5.93
C PHE A 444 0.10 6.15 7.19
N VAL A 445 -0.92 5.46 7.73
CA VAL A 445 -1.59 5.90 8.98
C VAL A 445 -0.59 6.15 10.13
N PRO A 446 0.37 5.25 10.44
CA PRO A 446 1.33 5.49 11.51
C PRO A 446 2.24 6.69 11.22
N LEU A 447 2.65 6.86 9.97
CA LEU A 447 3.51 7.95 9.49
C LEU A 447 2.80 9.31 9.55
N LEU A 448 1.51 9.34 9.22
CA LEU A 448 0.74 10.57 9.33
C LEU A 448 0.59 10.99 10.80
N MET A 449 0.38 10.04 11.71
CA MET A 449 0.26 10.33 13.14
C MET A 449 1.54 10.94 13.72
N THR A 450 2.72 10.44 13.31
CA THR A 450 4.00 11.04 13.74
C THR A 450 4.20 12.44 13.15
N SER A 451 3.63 12.71 11.96
CA SER A 451 3.74 14.03 11.32
C SER A 451 2.95 15.16 12.01
N PHE A 452 2.00 14.85 12.91
CA PHE A 452 1.25 15.89 13.62
C PHE A 452 2.07 16.63 14.68
N GLY A 453 3.22 16.09 15.11
CA GLY A 453 4.24 16.76 15.95
C GLY A 453 3.80 17.16 17.37
N ARG A 454 2.50 17.12 17.69
CA ARG A 454 1.96 17.27 19.04
C ARG A 454 1.83 15.90 19.67
N ASN A 455 2.34 15.71 20.88
CA ASN A 455 2.00 14.54 21.68
C ASN A 455 0.71 14.81 22.48
N PRO A 456 -0.48 14.36 22.03
CA PRO A 456 -1.72 14.57 22.76
C PRO A 456 -1.84 13.67 24.00
N PHE A 457 -0.98 12.65 24.13
CA PHE A 457 -1.01 11.60 25.14
C PHE A 457 0.32 11.62 25.92
N PRO A 458 0.44 12.46 26.97
CA PRO A 458 1.70 12.66 27.68
C PRO A 458 2.29 11.39 28.33
N LEU A 459 1.47 10.35 28.53
CA LEU A 459 1.86 9.05 29.07
C LEU A 459 2.48 8.11 28.02
N LEU A 460 2.40 8.44 26.72
CA LEU A 460 2.86 7.59 25.63
C LEU A 460 4.16 8.13 25.02
N SER A 461 5.09 7.21 24.70
CA SER A 461 6.30 7.51 23.94
C SER A 461 5.96 7.91 22.49
N PRO A 462 6.86 8.60 21.76
CA PRO A 462 6.61 8.97 20.35
C PRO A 462 6.22 7.79 19.45
N SER A 463 6.86 6.62 19.64
CA SER A 463 6.55 5.39 18.92
C SER A 463 5.17 4.81 19.29
N GLN A 464 4.75 4.92 20.56
CA GLN A 464 3.41 4.52 21.01
C GLN A 464 2.32 5.48 20.53
N VAL A 465 2.63 6.77 20.37
CA VAL A 465 1.71 7.75 19.79
C VAL A 465 1.41 7.39 18.34
N ALA A 466 2.43 6.98 17.56
CA ALA A 466 2.26 6.48 16.19
C ALA A 466 1.32 5.26 16.10
N ALA A 467 1.31 4.43 17.15
CA ALA A 467 0.49 3.22 17.26
C ALA A 467 -0.97 3.48 17.64
N ALA A 468 -1.28 4.67 18.19
CA ALA A 468 -2.59 4.97 18.75
C ALA A 468 -3.77 4.83 17.75
N PRO A 469 -3.68 5.29 16.49
CA PRO A 469 -4.81 5.22 15.57
C PRO A 469 -5.19 3.79 15.19
N LEU A 470 -4.21 2.92 14.91
CA LEU A 470 -4.45 1.50 14.61
C LEU A 470 -4.98 0.76 15.85
N THR A 471 -4.45 1.09 17.03
CA THR A 471 -4.94 0.52 18.29
C THR A 471 -6.41 0.87 18.53
N ALA A 472 -6.76 2.15 18.35
CA ALA A 472 -8.14 2.61 18.49
C ALA A 472 -9.07 1.96 17.48
N GLU A 473 -8.65 1.82 16.22
CA GLU A 473 -9.38 1.11 15.18
C GLU A 473 -9.72 -0.33 15.59
N MET A 474 -8.75 -1.07 16.14
CA MET A 474 -8.98 -2.44 16.60
C MET A 474 -9.88 -2.50 17.86
N LEU A 475 -9.67 -1.62 18.84
CA LEU A 475 -10.47 -1.57 20.09
C LEU A 475 -11.93 -1.21 19.82
N PHE A 476 -12.17 -0.18 19.02
CA PHE A 476 -13.52 0.21 18.62
C PHE A 476 -14.16 -0.87 17.75
N GLY A 477 -13.37 -1.55 16.91
CA GLY A 477 -13.77 -2.78 16.23
C GLY A 477 -14.27 -3.86 17.18
N VAL A 478 -13.55 -4.16 18.27
CA VAL A 478 -14.00 -5.14 19.30
C VAL A 478 -15.31 -4.70 19.94
N ALA A 479 -15.40 -3.44 20.37
CA ALA A 479 -16.62 -2.89 20.97
C ALA A 479 -17.81 -2.99 20.00
N ALA A 480 -17.60 -2.63 18.75
CA ALA A 480 -18.60 -2.73 17.69
C ALA A 480 -18.98 -4.17 17.37
N ALA A 481 -18.05 -5.13 17.40
CA ALA A 481 -18.36 -6.54 17.22
C ALA A 481 -19.36 -7.04 18.28
N LEU A 482 -19.07 -6.73 19.56
CA LEU A 482 -19.91 -7.09 20.70
C LEU A 482 -21.29 -6.43 20.65
N ALA A 483 -21.36 -5.17 20.19
CA ALA A 483 -22.62 -4.45 20.01
C ALA A 483 -23.40 -4.99 18.81
N ALA A 484 -22.76 -5.15 17.66
CA ALA A 484 -23.33 -5.61 16.40
C ALA A 484 -23.96 -6.99 16.54
N GLY A 485 -23.37 -7.89 17.35
CA GLY A 485 -23.99 -9.20 17.62
C GLY A 485 -25.36 -9.11 18.27
N ARG A 486 -25.55 -8.20 19.22
CA ARG A 486 -26.83 -7.94 19.88
C ARG A 486 -27.79 -7.17 18.97
N LEU A 487 -27.28 -6.13 18.29
CA LEU A 487 -28.07 -5.28 17.40
C LEU A 487 -28.60 -6.06 16.20
N THR A 488 -27.83 -7.03 15.68
CA THR A 488 -28.28 -7.86 14.55
C THR A 488 -29.43 -8.77 14.93
N GLY A 489 -29.50 -9.20 16.19
CA GLY A 489 -30.65 -9.95 16.73
C GLY A 489 -31.90 -9.09 16.85
N ARG A 490 -31.76 -7.81 17.23
CA ARG A 490 -32.89 -6.88 17.45
C ARG A 490 -33.39 -6.16 16.19
N LEU A 491 -32.46 -5.59 15.42
CA LEU A 491 -32.74 -4.70 14.28
C LEU A 491 -32.58 -5.40 12.92
N GLY A 492 -32.01 -6.61 12.92
CA GLY A 492 -31.69 -7.35 11.71
C GLY A 492 -30.35 -6.95 11.08
N TRP A 493 -29.81 -7.85 10.25
CA TRP A 493 -28.47 -7.71 9.66
C TRP A 493 -28.35 -6.50 8.73
N ARG A 494 -29.41 -6.15 8.00
CA ARG A 494 -29.36 -5.09 6.99
C ARG A 494 -29.15 -3.72 7.63
N VAL A 495 -29.87 -3.42 8.71
CA VAL A 495 -29.71 -2.16 9.45
C VAL A 495 -28.31 -2.05 10.03
N VAL A 496 -27.79 -3.12 10.64
CA VAL A 496 -26.43 -3.14 11.20
C VAL A 496 -25.37 -3.00 10.10
N SER A 497 -25.56 -3.62 8.94
CA SER A 497 -24.66 -3.49 7.79
C SER A 497 -24.63 -2.05 7.27
N LEU A 498 -25.80 -1.42 7.08
CA LEU A 498 -25.90 -0.04 6.63
C LEU A 498 -25.28 0.93 7.66
N ALA A 499 -25.56 0.76 8.94
CA ALA A 499 -24.92 1.54 10.00
C ALA A 499 -23.39 1.34 10.00
N GLY A 500 -22.91 0.12 9.73
CA GLY A 500 -21.49 -0.18 9.60
C GLY A 500 -20.82 0.58 8.45
N PHE A 501 -21.42 0.58 7.25
CA PHE A 501 -20.91 1.36 6.12
C PHE A 501 -20.95 2.87 6.37
N ALA A 502 -22.03 3.37 6.96
CA ALA A 502 -22.16 4.78 7.31
C ALA A 502 -21.09 5.20 8.33
N ALA A 503 -20.86 4.40 9.38
CA ALA A 503 -19.81 4.64 10.36
C ALA A 503 -18.41 4.56 9.74
N ALA A 504 -18.16 3.61 8.84
CA ALA A 504 -16.89 3.50 8.12
C ALA A 504 -16.61 4.74 7.25
N ALA A 505 -17.61 5.20 6.49
CA ALA A 505 -17.51 6.40 5.67
C ALA A 505 -17.32 7.67 6.52
N ALA A 506 -18.09 7.81 7.60
CA ALA A 506 -17.97 8.94 8.53
C ALA A 506 -16.60 8.97 9.22
N GLY A 507 -16.07 7.81 9.63
CA GLY A 507 -14.73 7.70 10.22
C GLY A 507 -13.63 8.12 9.24
N MET A 508 -13.74 7.77 7.96
CA MET A 508 -12.80 8.22 6.93
C MET A 508 -12.92 9.71 6.62
N ALA A 509 -14.14 10.24 6.55
CA ALA A 509 -14.36 11.68 6.36
C ALA A 509 -13.81 12.50 7.54
N LEU A 510 -14.04 12.06 8.77
CA LEU A 510 -13.46 12.69 9.97
C LEU A 510 -11.93 12.59 9.98
N ALA A 511 -11.35 11.50 9.47
CA ALA A 511 -9.91 11.35 9.37
C ALA A 511 -9.31 12.35 8.35
N ALA A 512 -10.02 12.63 7.25
CA ALA A 512 -9.63 13.69 6.31
C ALA A 512 -9.64 15.07 6.99
N VAL A 513 -10.71 15.39 7.74
CA VAL A 513 -10.81 16.64 8.51
C VAL A 513 -9.69 16.74 9.55
N ALA A 514 -9.42 15.65 10.29
CA ALA A 514 -8.36 15.62 11.28
C ALA A 514 -6.96 15.79 10.67
N ALA A 515 -6.73 15.25 9.47
CA ALA A 515 -5.49 15.42 8.73
C ALA A 515 -5.28 16.88 8.30
N VAL A 516 -6.34 17.57 7.86
CA VAL A 516 -6.30 19.01 7.53
C VAL A 516 -6.06 19.86 8.78
N ALA A 517 -6.77 19.58 9.87
CA ALA A 517 -6.65 20.32 11.13
C ALA A 517 -5.37 20.00 11.91
N ALA A 518 -4.60 19.00 11.49
CA ALA A 518 -3.48 18.41 12.23
C ALA A 518 -3.85 18.08 13.70
N ASP A 519 -5.05 17.54 13.92
CA ASP A 519 -5.56 17.17 15.24
C ASP A 519 -5.38 15.66 15.49
N PRO A 520 -4.37 15.26 16.29
CA PRO A 520 -4.09 13.85 16.54
C PRO A 520 -5.17 13.14 17.37
N ARG A 521 -5.95 13.85 18.21
CA ARG A 521 -7.02 13.22 19.01
C ARG A 521 -8.23 12.89 18.14
N LEU A 522 -8.64 13.86 17.31
CA LEU A 522 -9.71 13.65 16.34
C LEU A 522 -9.33 12.53 15.36
N PHE A 523 -8.08 12.48 14.93
CA PHE A 523 -7.59 11.43 14.04
C PHE A 523 -7.72 10.03 14.66
N VAL A 524 -7.30 9.84 15.92
CA VAL A 524 -7.45 8.56 16.63
C VAL A 524 -8.91 8.16 16.77
N LEU A 525 -9.80 9.09 17.13
CA LEU A 525 -11.23 8.84 17.23
C LEU A 525 -11.84 8.46 15.87
N ALA A 526 -11.46 9.17 14.81
CA ALA A 526 -11.91 8.93 13.44
C ALA A 526 -11.52 7.52 12.94
N ARG A 527 -10.27 7.10 13.21
CA ARG A 527 -9.81 5.73 12.93
C ARG A 527 -10.55 4.68 13.76
N GLY A 528 -10.82 4.97 15.04
CA GLY A 528 -11.70 4.16 15.89
C GLY A 528 -13.09 3.94 15.27
N LEU A 529 -13.76 5.02 14.86
CA LEU A 529 -15.08 4.96 14.23
C LEU A 529 -15.06 4.16 12.92
N SER A 530 -14.01 4.33 12.11
CA SER A 530 -13.82 3.56 10.88
C SER A 530 -13.71 2.05 11.16
N GLY A 531 -12.91 1.66 12.16
CA GLY A 531 -12.77 0.28 12.61
C GLY A 531 -14.06 -0.32 13.18
N ALA A 532 -14.82 0.47 13.94
CA ALA A 532 -16.15 0.08 14.42
C ALA A 532 -17.10 -0.23 13.24
N GLY A 533 -17.12 0.64 12.22
CA GLY A 533 -17.95 0.46 11.03
C GLY A 533 -17.60 -0.79 10.23
N GLY A 534 -16.31 -1.00 9.96
CA GLY A 534 -15.82 -2.19 9.27
C GLY A 534 -16.18 -3.49 9.99
N MET A 535 -16.03 -3.52 11.32
CA MET A 535 -16.35 -4.71 12.11
C MET A 535 -17.86 -4.95 12.23
N ALA A 536 -18.67 -3.90 12.39
CA ALA A 536 -20.13 -4.03 12.36
C ALA A 536 -20.62 -4.60 11.03
N GLY A 537 -20.06 -4.15 9.90
CA GLY A 537 -20.32 -4.68 8.57
C GLY A 537 -19.94 -6.16 8.43
N LEU A 538 -18.76 -6.55 8.93
CA LEU A 538 -18.33 -7.96 8.92
C LEU A 538 -19.26 -8.86 9.75
N ILE A 539 -19.68 -8.41 10.93
CA ILE A 539 -20.61 -9.16 11.77
C ILE A 539 -21.98 -9.28 11.11
N ALA A 540 -22.48 -8.20 10.51
CA ALA A 540 -23.73 -8.22 9.77
C ALA A 540 -23.69 -9.18 8.57
N ALA A 541 -22.58 -9.21 7.82
CA ALA A 541 -22.40 -10.13 6.70
C ALA A 541 -22.38 -11.60 7.17
N ASN A 542 -21.66 -11.92 8.26
CA ASN A 542 -21.67 -13.26 8.83
C ASN A 542 -23.06 -13.66 9.36
N ALA A 543 -23.81 -12.71 9.93
CA ALA A 543 -25.18 -12.97 10.36
C ALA A 543 -26.13 -13.24 9.17
N LEU A 544 -25.95 -12.56 8.04
CA LEU A 544 -26.66 -12.88 6.80
C LEU A 544 -26.33 -14.30 6.31
N ILE A 545 -25.05 -14.67 6.26
CA ILE A 545 -24.62 -16.03 5.89
C ILE A 545 -25.23 -17.08 6.84
N GLY A 546 -25.27 -16.78 8.14
CA GLY A 546 -25.92 -17.62 9.15
C GLY A 546 -27.41 -17.86 8.89
N ARG A 547 -28.13 -16.83 8.44
CA ARG A 547 -29.56 -16.92 8.06
C ARG A 547 -29.80 -17.67 6.75
N LEU A 548 -28.78 -17.79 5.90
CA LEU A 548 -28.85 -18.57 4.66
C LEU A 548 -28.46 -20.05 4.86
N ARG A 549 -28.22 -20.48 6.11
CA ARG A 549 -27.98 -21.89 6.45
C ARG A 549 -29.20 -22.74 6.06
N GLY A 550 -28.95 -23.82 5.32
CA GLY A 550 -29.98 -24.73 4.83
C GLY A 550 -30.59 -24.35 3.47
N VAL A 551 -30.38 -23.11 3.02
CA VAL A 551 -30.88 -22.60 1.73
C VAL A 551 -29.75 -22.40 0.72
N SER A 552 -28.53 -22.19 1.20
CA SER A 552 -27.35 -22.03 0.35
C SER A 552 -26.13 -22.70 0.97
N ASP A 553 -25.13 -22.97 0.14
CA ASP A 553 -23.82 -23.42 0.62
C ASP A 553 -23.10 -22.29 1.36
N THR A 554 -23.29 -22.26 2.68
CA THR A 554 -22.67 -21.26 3.56
C THR A 554 -21.15 -21.30 3.54
N SER A 555 -20.53 -22.45 3.18
CA SER A 555 -19.08 -22.53 3.05
C SER A 555 -18.59 -21.78 1.81
N ALA A 556 -19.34 -21.86 0.70
CA ALA A 556 -19.09 -21.09 -0.50
C ALA A 556 -19.33 -19.58 -0.27
N LEU A 557 -20.38 -19.20 0.47
CA LEU A 557 -20.63 -17.80 0.84
C LEU A 557 -19.52 -17.23 1.74
N GLN A 558 -19.05 -17.99 2.73
CA GLN A 558 -17.94 -17.61 3.60
C GLN A 558 -16.65 -17.41 2.80
N SER A 559 -16.35 -18.33 1.86
CA SER A 559 -15.21 -18.23 0.96
C SER A 559 -15.33 -17.00 0.04
N GLY A 560 -16.53 -16.74 -0.48
CA GLY A 560 -16.83 -15.55 -1.28
C GLY A 560 -16.60 -14.25 -0.51
N LEU A 561 -17.06 -14.16 0.75
CA LEU A 561 -16.84 -13.03 1.65
C LEU A 561 -15.34 -12.74 1.83
N PHE A 562 -14.56 -13.75 2.19
CA PHE A 562 -13.10 -13.59 2.39
C PHE A 562 -12.38 -13.21 1.10
N ALA A 563 -12.77 -13.80 -0.03
CA ALA A 563 -12.14 -13.46 -1.30
C ALA A 563 -12.43 -12.01 -1.73
N GLY A 564 -13.64 -11.50 -1.48
CA GLY A 564 -13.95 -10.08 -1.69
C GLY A 564 -13.18 -9.17 -0.72
N MET A 565 -13.10 -9.57 0.56
CA MET A 565 -12.32 -8.86 1.59
C MET A 565 -10.85 -8.70 1.18
N TYR A 566 -10.15 -9.77 0.82
CA TYR A 566 -8.73 -9.71 0.43
C TYR A 566 -8.50 -8.97 -0.90
N ALA A 567 -9.41 -9.10 -1.87
CA ALA A 567 -9.36 -8.28 -3.07
C ALA A 567 -9.46 -6.78 -2.73
N GLY A 568 -10.35 -6.44 -1.80
CA GLY A 568 -10.51 -5.07 -1.28
C GLY A 568 -9.27 -4.59 -0.55
N VAL A 569 -8.70 -5.38 0.36
CA VAL A 569 -7.46 -5.05 1.09
C VAL A 569 -6.32 -4.73 0.12
N ASN A 570 -6.10 -5.57 -0.90
CA ASN A 570 -5.01 -5.39 -1.86
C ASN A 570 -5.23 -4.15 -2.74
N CYS A 571 -6.44 -3.95 -3.25
CA CYS A 571 -6.75 -2.75 -4.03
C CYS A 571 -6.61 -1.49 -3.16
N GLY A 572 -7.08 -1.53 -1.92
CA GLY A 572 -6.96 -0.42 -0.97
C GLY A 572 -5.53 -0.05 -0.66
N ALA A 573 -4.74 -1.00 -0.16
CA ALA A 573 -3.39 -0.72 0.29
C ALA A 573 -2.48 -0.19 -0.82
N VAL A 574 -2.58 -0.76 -2.03
CA VAL A 574 -1.77 -0.32 -3.18
C VAL A 574 -2.27 1.02 -3.73
N SER A 575 -3.57 1.14 -4.05
CA SER A 575 -4.09 2.37 -4.63
C SER A 575 -3.92 3.55 -3.66
N GLY A 576 -4.14 3.32 -2.36
CA GLY A 576 -3.96 4.38 -1.39
C GLY A 576 -2.50 4.74 -1.13
N ALA A 577 -1.56 3.80 -1.21
CA ALA A 577 -0.13 4.12 -1.22
C ALA A 577 0.23 5.05 -2.39
N LEU A 578 -0.16 4.70 -3.61
CA LEU A 578 0.12 5.48 -4.82
C LEU A 578 -0.63 6.83 -4.86
N LEU A 579 -1.86 6.88 -4.34
CA LEU A 579 -2.60 8.13 -4.21
C LEU A 579 -1.99 9.03 -3.13
N SER A 580 -1.47 8.47 -2.03
CA SER A 580 -0.88 9.25 -0.94
C SER A 580 0.40 9.96 -1.34
N THR A 581 1.21 9.34 -2.20
CA THR A 581 2.44 9.95 -2.74
C THR A 581 2.08 11.09 -3.68
N THR A 582 1.10 10.87 -4.55
CA THR A 582 0.72 11.85 -5.60
C THR A 582 -0.09 13.03 -5.06
N TYR A 583 -1.15 12.75 -4.30
CA TYR A 583 -2.21 13.70 -3.94
C TYR A 583 -2.27 13.97 -2.43
N GLY A 584 -1.35 13.40 -1.65
CA GLY A 584 -1.31 13.55 -0.19
C GLY A 584 -2.33 12.70 0.58
N ALA A 585 -2.24 12.71 1.90
CA ALA A 585 -3.06 11.86 2.77
C ALA A 585 -4.55 12.24 2.79
N VAL A 586 -4.88 13.53 2.71
CA VAL A 586 -6.26 14.04 2.84
C VAL A 586 -7.15 13.50 1.72
N THR A 587 -6.67 13.52 0.49
CA THR A 587 -7.39 13.01 -0.69
C THR A 587 -7.65 11.51 -0.58
N VAL A 588 -6.70 10.76 -0.03
CA VAL A 588 -6.86 9.33 0.24
C VAL A 588 -7.96 9.09 1.27
N PHE A 589 -8.02 9.84 2.38
CA PHE A 589 -9.11 9.69 3.35
C PHE A 589 -10.47 10.09 2.76
N ALA A 590 -10.53 11.14 1.94
CA ALA A 590 -11.75 11.54 1.24
C ALA A 590 -12.23 10.45 0.26
N ALA A 591 -11.34 9.89 -0.57
CA ALA A 591 -11.64 8.75 -1.43
C ALA A 591 -12.06 7.51 -0.60
N GLY A 592 -11.38 7.29 0.52
CA GLY A 592 -11.68 6.24 1.49
C GLY A 592 -13.05 6.40 2.17
N ALA A 593 -13.65 7.59 2.17
CA ALA A 593 -15.03 7.82 2.62
C ALA A 593 -16.06 7.53 1.53
N LEU A 594 -15.74 7.84 0.27
CA LEU A 594 -16.61 7.60 -0.88
C LEU A 594 -16.82 6.11 -1.17
N ILE A 595 -15.79 5.27 -0.97
CA ILE A 595 -15.89 3.82 -1.27
C ILE A 595 -16.88 3.09 -0.32
N PRO A 596 -16.80 3.23 1.02
CA PRO A 596 -17.81 2.67 1.92
C PRO A 596 -19.19 3.33 1.74
N LEU A 597 -19.27 4.60 1.32
CA LEU A 597 -20.53 5.22 0.94
C LEU A 597 -21.15 4.57 -0.30
N ALA A 598 -20.35 4.25 -1.32
CA ALA A 598 -20.80 3.43 -2.45
C ALA A 598 -21.23 2.02 -1.98
N GLY A 599 -20.52 1.46 -1.00
CA GLY A 599 -20.90 0.22 -0.31
C GLY A 599 -22.27 0.32 0.39
N LEU A 600 -22.52 1.41 1.11
CA LEU A 600 -23.81 1.71 1.74
C LEU A 600 -24.94 1.68 0.71
N LEU A 601 -24.78 2.42 -0.40
CA LEU A 601 -25.76 2.47 -1.48
C LEU A 601 -25.94 1.10 -2.14
N TYR A 602 -24.83 0.39 -2.39
CA TYR A 602 -24.87 -0.96 -2.94
C TYR A 602 -25.61 -1.95 -2.04
N THR A 603 -25.39 -1.91 -0.73
CA THR A 603 -26.11 -2.75 0.23
C THR A 603 -27.57 -2.34 0.35
N ALA A 604 -27.87 -1.04 0.30
CA ALA A 604 -29.22 -0.49 0.39
C ALA A 604 -30.10 -0.89 -0.80
N PHE A 605 -29.56 -0.90 -2.02
CA PHE A 605 -30.34 -1.12 -3.24
C PHE A 605 -29.99 -2.40 -4.01
N GLY A 606 -28.76 -2.90 -3.88
CA GLY A 606 -28.21 -3.99 -4.69
C GLY A 606 -28.26 -5.39 -4.04
N VAL A 607 -28.30 -5.49 -2.70
CA VAL A 607 -28.38 -6.78 -2.01
C VAL A 607 -29.86 -7.21 -1.88
N PRO A 608 -30.25 -8.40 -2.38
CA PRO A 608 -31.63 -8.89 -2.29
C PRO A 608 -32.17 -8.89 -0.86
N ARG A 609 -33.48 -8.69 -0.71
CA ARG A 609 -34.15 -8.87 0.58
C ARG A 609 -34.40 -10.37 0.80
N LEU A 610 -34.25 -10.82 2.04
CA LEU A 610 -34.65 -12.17 2.42
C LEU A 610 -36.18 -12.30 2.24
N PRO A 611 -36.68 -13.34 1.56
CA PRO A 611 -38.11 -13.59 1.48
C PRO A 611 -38.61 -14.17 2.81
N GLY A 612 -39.58 -13.48 3.44
CA GLY A 612 -40.37 -13.99 4.57
C GLY A 612 -39.60 -14.23 5.89
N THR A 613 -40.36 -14.45 6.97
CA THR A 613 -39.90 -14.56 8.35
C THR A 613 -39.04 -15.80 8.59
N VAL A 614 -37.74 -15.71 8.29
CA VAL A 614 -36.75 -16.63 8.85
C VAL A 614 -36.76 -16.42 10.37
N PRO A 615 -37.05 -17.46 11.19
CA PRO A 615 -37.11 -17.34 12.64
C PRO A 615 -35.82 -16.73 13.21
N PRO A 616 -35.89 -15.96 14.31
CA PRO A 616 -34.73 -15.32 14.94
C PRO A 616 -33.59 -16.26 15.40
N ASP A 617 -33.77 -17.59 15.33
CA ASP A 617 -32.99 -18.53 16.13
C ASP A 617 -31.88 -19.29 15.38
N ALA A 618 -31.55 -18.93 14.15
CA ALA A 618 -30.36 -19.46 13.48
C ALA A 618 -29.09 -18.66 13.85
N HIS A 619 -28.64 -18.80 15.11
CA HIS A 619 -27.33 -18.36 15.63
C HIS A 619 -26.97 -16.89 15.35
N CYS A 620 -27.64 -15.98 16.05
CA CYS A 620 -27.14 -14.63 16.28
C CYS A 620 -25.89 -14.65 17.18
N ALA A 621 -24.97 -13.70 16.91
CA ALA A 621 -23.89 -13.18 17.77
C ALA A 621 -22.45 -13.68 17.53
N PRO A 622 -21.47 -12.77 17.35
CA PRO A 622 -20.24 -12.79 18.13
C PRO A 622 -20.59 -12.77 19.63
N ALA A 623 -20.10 -13.75 20.38
CA ALA A 623 -20.28 -13.97 21.81
C ALA A 623 -20.54 -12.70 22.62
N ALA A 624 -21.77 -12.59 23.11
CA ALA A 624 -21.99 -11.98 24.40
C ALA A 624 -21.20 -12.78 25.44
N VAL A 625 -20.42 -12.08 26.28
CA VAL A 625 -19.93 -12.62 27.55
C VAL A 625 -21.16 -13.11 28.33
N PRO A 626 -21.16 -14.34 28.87
CA PRO A 626 -22.28 -14.83 29.64
C PRO A 626 -22.50 -13.92 30.86
N SER A 627 -23.75 -13.53 31.13
CA SER A 627 -24.12 -12.97 32.43
C SER A 627 -23.76 -13.99 33.52
N PRO A 628 -23.20 -13.55 34.65
CA PRO A 628 -22.90 -14.43 35.78
C PRO A 628 -24.22 -14.86 36.42
N GLY A 629 -24.76 -16.01 35.98
CA GLY A 629 -25.97 -16.57 36.59
C GLY A 629 -26.81 -17.41 35.65
N SER A 630 -26.34 -18.61 35.27
CA SER A 630 -27.27 -19.73 35.08
C SER A 630 -26.56 -21.09 35.13
N ALA A 631 -26.99 -21.89 36.10
CA ALA A 631 -26.92 -23.35 36.19
C ALA A 631 -25.53 -24.02 36.18
N THR A 632 -25.14 -24.37 37.40
CA THR A 632 -24.13 -25.33 37.80
C THR A 632 -24.31 -26.72 37.17
N VAL A 633 -23.40 -27.10 36.29
CA VAL A 633 -22.99 -28.50 36.10
C VAL A 633 -21.47 -28.54 36.26
N ARG A 634 -21.02 -29.20 37.33
CA ARG A 634 -19.62 -29.28 37.77
C ARG A 634 -18.88 -30.31 36.89
N PRO A 635 -17.90 -29.96 36.03
CA PRO A 635 -17.05 -30.95 35.38
C PRO A 635 -15.72 -31.07 36.12
N ARG A 636 -15.35 -32.30 36.48
CA ARG A 636 -14.09 -32.67 37.15
C ARG A 636 -12.84 -32.57 36.24
N HIS A 637 -12.99 -32.08 35.00
CA HIS A 637 -11.87 -31.84 34.08
C HIS A 637 -11.53 -30.34 33.97
N ARG A 638 -10.28 -29.96 34.30
CA ARG A 638 -9.78 -28.58 34.15
C ARG A 638 -10.01 -28.06 32.73
N ARG A 639 -10.95 -27.11 32.56
CA ARG A 639 -11.25 -26.39 31.30
C ARG A 639 -10.20 -25.32 30.96
N ILE A 640 -8.92 -25.71 30.90
CA ILE A 640 -7.78 -24.80 30.79
C ILE A 640 -7.20 -24.71 29.37
N LYS A 641 -7.49 -25.66 28.47
CA LYS A 641 -6.91 -25.72 27.13
C LYS A 641 -7.41 -24.59 26.23
N VAL A 642 -8.70 -24.24 26.30
CA VAL A 642 -9.25 -23.11 25.54
C VAL A 642 -8.62 -21.77 25.96
N PRO A 643 -8.60 -21.37 27.24
CA PRO A 643 -7.93 -20.12 27.63
C PRO A 643 -6.43 -20.15 27.35
N LEU A 644 -5.76 -21.30 27.50
CA LEU A 644 -4.35 -21.45 27.15
C LEU A 644 -4.09 -21.24 25.65
N PHE A 645 -4.94 -21.80 24.78
CA PHE A 645 -4.87 -21.58 23.34
C PHE A 645 -5.06 -20.11 22.98
N LEU A 646 -6.00 -19.45 23.63
CA LEU A 646 -6.26 -18.03 23.40
C LEU A 646 -5.07 -17.17 23.81
N ALA A 647 -4.50 -17.43 24.99
CA ALA A 647 -3.38 -16.66 25.53
C ALA A 647 -2.04 -16.94 24.82
N LEU A 648 -1.76 -18.19 24.44
CA LEU A 648 -0.44 -18.60 23.94
C LEU A 648 -0.36 -18.81 22.41
N ILE A 649 -1.49 -18.88 21.71
CA ILE A 649 -1.51 -19.03 20.24
C ILE A 649 -2.26 -17.86 19.60
N SER A 650 -3.51 -17.67 19.99
CA SER A 650 -4.40 -16.71 19.33
C SER A 650 -3.93 -15.26 19.50
N LEU A 651 -3.57 -14.86 20.73
CA LEU A 651 -3.14 -13.49 21.04
C LEU A 651 -1.74 -13.19 20.46
N PRO A 652 -0.70 -14.03 20.65
CA PRO A 652 0.64 -13.74 20.14
C PRO A 652 0.72 -13.74 18.62
N THR A 653 0.04 -14.66 17.93
CA THR A 653 0.01 -14.64 16.45
C THR A 653 -0.72 -13.41 15.90
N ALA A 654 -1.71 -12.90 16.61
CA ALA A 654 -2.40 -11.67 16.23
C ALA A 654 -1.59 -10.39 16.50
N VAL A 655 -0.77 -10.39 17.55
CA VAL A 655 0.26 -9.35 17.78
C VAL A 655 1.26 -9.34 16.62
N ALA A 656 1.80 -10.51 16.26
CA ALA A 656 2.76 -10.65 15.18
C ALA A 656 2.21 -10.20 13.81
N ALA A 657 0.93 -10.44 13.55
CA ALA A 657 0.26 -9.97 12.33
C ALA A 657 0.28 -8.44 12.16
N MET A 658 0.52 -7.68 13.24
CA MET A 658 0.63 -6.22 13.19
C MET A 658 1.98 -5.71 12.68
N PHE A 659 2.92 -6.61 12.36
CA PHE A 659 4.17 -6.26 11.67
C PHE A 659 3.88 -5.51 10.36
N LEU A 660 2.99 -6.03 9.52
CA LEU A 660 2.66 -5.45 8.22
C LEU A 660 1.93 -4.10 8.30
N PRO A 661 0.84 -3.93 9.09
CA PRO A 661 0.12 -2.65 9.14
C PRO A 661 0.77 -1.56 9.98
N PHE A 662 1.64 -1.90 10.93
CA PHE A 662 2.23 -0.90 11.83
C PHE A 662 3.74 -0.76 11.66
N TYR A 663 4.49 -1.84 11.86
CA TYR A 663 5.95 -1.77 11.91
C TYR A 663 6.57 -1.51 10.54
N LEU A 664 6.11 -2.23 9.51
CA LEU A 664 6.69 -2.15 8.17
C LEU A 664 6.61 -0.74 7.55
N PRO A 665 5.50 0.01 7.64
CA PRO A 665 5.46 1.41 7.22
C PRO A 665 6.53 2.29 7.85
N LEU A 666 6.75 2.14 9.16
CA LEU A 666 7.76 2.90 9.89
C LEU A 666 9.16 2.53 9.41
N PHE A 667 9.46 1.23 9.34
CA PHE A 667 10.74 0.72 8.87
C PHE A 667 11.08 1.15 7.44
N ILE A 668 10.11 1.09 6.51
CA ILE A 668 10.32 1.52 5.12
C ILE A 668 10.56 3.04 5.04
N ALA A 669 9.86 3.82 5.87
CA ALA A 669 10.06 5.26 5.92
C ALA A 669 11.43 5.64 6.51
N ASP A 670 11.93 4.88 7.49
CA ASP A 670 13.27 5.04 8.07
C ASP A 670 14.37 4.73 7.04
N LEU A 671 14.12 3.82 6.09
CA LEU A 671 14.99 3.59 4.93
C LEU A 671 14.91 4.70 3.86
N GLY A 672 14.07 5.73 4.06
CA GLY A 672 13.86 6.82 3.10
C GLY A 672 12.99 6.44 1.90
N LEU A 673 12.44 5.22 1.86
CA LEU A 673 11.66 4.70 0.74
C LEU A 673 10.21 5.20 0.76
N SER A 674 9.54 5.15 -0.40
CA SER A 674 8.16 5.63 -0.57
C SER A 674 7.12 4.66 0.02
N SER A 675 5.90 5.16 0.25
CA SER A 675 4.77 4.32 0.70
C SER A 675 4.34 3.29 -0.36
N ALA A 676 4.73 3.45 -1.63
CA ALA A 676 4.48 2.48 -2.69
C ALA A 676 5.09 1.12 -2.36
N THR A 677 6.30 1.10 -1.77
CA THR A 677 6.98 -0.13 -1.32
C THR A 677 6.17 -0.87 -0.25
N VAL A 678 5.51 -0.15 0.65
CA VAL A 678 4.56 -0.74 1.63
C VAL A 678 3.37 -1.37 0.88
N GLY A 679 2.84 -0.69 -0.14
CA GLY A 679 1.78 -1.21 -1.01
C GLY A 679 2.18 -2.52 -1.70
N ARG A 680 3.40 -2.62 -2.23
CA ARG A 680 3.95 -3.86 -2.82
C ARG A 680 4.01 -5.00 -1.80
N ALA A 681 4.37 -4.72 -0.55
CA ALA A 681 4.38 -5.71 0.53
C ALA A 681 2.96 -6.22 0.85
N TYR A 682 1.97 -5.34 0.90
CA TYR A 682 0.56 -5.74 1.05
C TYR A 682 0.09 -6.62 -0.11
N LEU A 683 0.43 -6.25 -1.34
CA LEU A 683 0.08 -7.04 -2.52
C LEU A 683 0.69 -8.44 -2.45
N LEU A 684 1.97 -8.54 -2.10
CA LEU A 684 2.65 -9.82 -1.91
C LEU A 684 1.94 -10.68 -0.87
N HIS A 685 1.68 -10.12 0.32
CA HIS A 685 0.96 -10.80 1.39
C HIS A 685 -0.40 -11.32 0.93
N GLY A 686 -1.23 -10.45 0.33
CA GLY A 686 -2.57 -10.81 -0.08
C GLY A 686 -2.60 -11.81 -1.24
N LEU A 687 -1.66 -11.73 -2.19
CA LEU A 687 -1.51 -12.74 -3.25
C LEU A 687 -1.19 -14.11 -2.66
N CYS A 688 -0.30 -14.19 -1.66
CA CYS A 688 -0.01 -15.45 -0.98
C CYS A 688 -1.25 -16.02 -0.30
N VAL A 689 -2.00 -15.20 0.44
CA VAL A 689 -3.20 -15.65 1.14
C VAL A 689 -4.27 -16.16 0.15
N VAL A 690 -4.47 -15.46 -0.96
CA VAL A 690 -5.50 -15.81 -1.96
C VAL A 690 -5.10 -17.00 -2.84
N LEU A 691 -3.86 -17.02 -3.37
CA LEU A 691 -3.40 -18.03 -4.31
C LEU A 691 -2.90 -19.30 -3.61
N ALA A 692 -2.08 -19.16 -2.56
CA ALA A 692 -1.47 -20.29 -1.89
C ALA A 692 -2.41 -20.93 -0.85
N GLY A 693 -3.37 -20.19 -0.30
CA GLY A 693 -4.29 -20.66 0.74
C GLY A 693 -4.98 -22.00 0.46
N PRO A 694 -5.70 -22.16 -0.67
CA PRO A 694 -6.38 -23.41 -0.99
C PRO A 694 -5.43 -24.61 -1.16
N LEU A 695 -4.26 -24.39 -1.77
CA LEU A 695 -3.26 -25.42 -2.01
C LEU A 695 -2.59 -25.87 -0.70
N LEU A 696 -2.05 -24.91 0.05
CA LEU A 696 -1.32 -25.14 1.29
C LEU A 696 -2.22 -25.74 2.38
N THR A 697 -3.47 -25.28 2.48
CA THR A 697 -4.43 -25.84 3.44
C THR A 697 -4.71 -27.33 3.15
N ARG A 698 -4.86 -27.71 1.87
CA ARG A 698 -5.07 -29.12 1.47
C ARG A 698 -3.82 -29.96 1.73
N MET A 699 -2.64 -29.44 1.42
CA MET A 699 -1.37 -30.13 1.67
C MET A 699 -1.13 -30.36 3.17
N ALA A 700 -1.31 -29.31 3.97
CA ALA A 700 -1.12 -29.35 5.42
C ALA A 700 -2.11 -30.33 6.08
N ALA A 701 -3.38 -30.30 5.68
CA ALA A 701 -4.41 -31.19 6.20
C ALA A 701 -4.16 -32.68 5.89
N ARG A 702 -3.42 -33.00 4.81
CA ARG A 702 -3.04 -34.39 4.47
C ARG A 702 -1.85 -34.91 5.26
N ARG A 703 -0.92 -34.02 5.65
CA ARG A 703 0.38 -34.40 6.25
C ARG A 703 0.42 -34.29 7.77
N LEU A 704 -0.37 -33.40 8.36
CA LEU A 704 -0.30 -33.10 9.79
C LEU A 704 -1.70 -33.03 10.42
N PRO A 705 -1.83 -33.43 11.71
CA PRO A 705 -3.05 -33.19 12.46
C PRO A 705 -3.26 -31.68 12.70
N ILE A 706 -4.50 -31.26 12.92
CA ILE A 706 -4.89 -29.84 13.08
C ILE A 706 -4.02 -29.08 14.12
N PRO A 707 -3.67 -29.66 15.28
CA PRO A 707 -2.70 -29.04 16.18
C PRO A 707 -1.31 -28.81 15.59
N GLY A 708 -0.79 -29.78 14.83
CA GLY A 708 0.50 -29.65 14.15
C GLY A 708 0.48 -28.55 13.10
N VAL A 709 -0.59 -28.45 12.30
CA VAL A 709 -0.75 -27.38 11.31
C VAL A 709 -0.81 -25.99 11.98
N THR A 710 -1.49 -25.90 13.12
CA THR A 710 -1.58 -24.64 13.89
C THR A 710 -0.20 -24.22 14.41
N LEU A 711 0.52 -25.15 15.03
CA LEU A 711 1.87 -24.91 15.56
C LEU A 711 2.85 -24.56 14.44
N LEU A 712 2.78 -25.25 13.29
CA LEU A 712 3.62 -24.94 12.13
C LEU A 712 3.40 -23.51 11.63
N SER A 713 2.15 -23.08 11.46
CA SER A 713 1.86 -21.72 11.02
C SER A 713 2.41 -20.67 11.98
N ALA A 714 2.25 -20.88 13.29
CA ALA A 714 2.73 -19.95 14.29
C ALA A 714 4.27 -19.96 14.41
N ALA A 715 4.91 -21.13 14.24
CA ALA A 715 6.36 -21.25 14.16
C ALA A 715 6.94 -20.55 12.94
N MET A 716 6.25 -20.61 11.78
CA MET A 716 6.63 -19.84 10.60
C MET A 716 6.59 -18.33 10.87
N ILE A 717 5.54 -17.83 11.53
CA ILE A 717 5.43 -16.40 11.91
C ILE A 717 6.55 -16.02 12.89
N ALA A 718 6.82 -16.86 13.89
CA ALA A 718 7.88 -16.62 14.87
C ALA A 718 9.27 -16.57 14.20
N GLY A 719 9.55 -17.54 13.33
CA GLY A 719 10.81 -17.61 12.57
C GLY A 719 10.97 -16.44 11.61
N ALA A 720 9.88 -15.98 10.98
CA ALA A 720 9.90 -14.81 10.10
C ALA A 720 10.30 -13.54 10.87
N LEU A 721 9.65 -13.25 12.01
CA LEU A 721 10.00 -12.09 12.84
C LEU A 721 11.41 -12.21 13.45
N ALA A 722 11.83 -13.41 13.86
CA ALA A 722 13.17 -13.64 14.37
C ALA A 722 14.23 -13.39 13.29
N LEU A 723 14.01 -13.89 12.05
CA LEU A 723 14.91 -13.65 10.92
C LEU A 723 15.06 -12.16 10.62
N PHE A 724 13.95 -11.42 10.61
CA PHE A 724 13.99 -9.97 10.46
C PHE A 724 14.78 -9.28 11.58
N GLY A 725 14.57 -9.70 12.83
CA GLY A 725 15.25 -9.11 13.97
C GLY A 725 16.75 -9.38 14.02
N LEU A 726 17.23 -10.48 13.42
CA LEU A 726 18.65 -10.80 13.29
C LEU A 726 19.35 -9.96 12.22
N GLN A 727 18.66 -9.69 11.11
CA GLN A 727 19.20 -8.92 9.99
C GLN A 727 18.10 -8.06 9.40
N ALA A 728 17.95 -6.83 9.87
CA ALA A 728 17.03 -5.89 9.26
C ALA A 728 17.54 -5.43 7.90
N SER A 729 16.73 -5.69 6.89
CA SER A 729 16.94 -5.22 5.52
C SER A 729 15.60 -5.17 4.81
N LEU A 730 15.54 -4.49 3.67
CA LEU A 730 14.35 -4.51 2.83
C LEU A 730 14.00 -5.95 2.40
N TRP A 731 15.00 -6.75 2.06
CA TRP A 731 14.82 -8.14 1.64
C TRP A 731 14.24 -9.02 2.75
N THR A 732 14.76 -8.92 3.96
CA THR A 732 14.24 -9.68 5.11
C THR A 732 12.85 -9.20 5.54
N ALA A 733 12.52 -7.92 5.36
CA ALA A 733 11.16 -7.43 5.54
C ALA A 733 10.18 -8.09 4.55
N PHE A 734 10.49 -8.11 3.25
CA PHE A 734 9.65 -8.77 2.25
C PHE A 734 9.57 -10.29 2.46
N ALA A 735 10.67 -10.94 2.83
CA ALA A 735 10.67 -12.35 3.20
C ALA A 735 9.78 -12.62 4.42
N THR A 736 9.78 -11.73 5.40
CA THR A 736 8.92 -11.82 6.58
C THR A 736 7.45 -11.69 6.21
N VAL A 737 7.11 -10.72 5.36
CA VAL A 737 5.74 -10.52 4.85
C VAL A 737 5.28 -11.74 4.04
N LEU A 738 6.14 -12.30 3.20
CA LEU A 738 5.89 -13.52 2.44
C LEU A 738 5.61 -14.71 3.37
N LEU A 739 6.47 -14.95 4.36
CA LEU A 739 6.31 -16.05 5.31
C LEU A 739 5.07 -15.89 6.20
N ILE A 740 4.77 -14.67 6.67
CA ILE A 740 3.53 -14.37 7.39
C ILE A 740 2.32 -14.61 6.49
N GLY A 741 2.35 -14.13 5.24
CA GLY A 741 1.28 -14.35 4.26
C GLY A 741 1.02 -15.84 4.05
N LEU A 742 2.07 -16.62 3.77
CA LEU A 742 1.99 -18.08 3.62
C LEU A 742 1.44 -18.76 4.88
N ALA A 743 1.94 -18.38 6.05
CA ALA A 743 1.48 -18.92 7.33
C ALA A 743 0.01 -18.60 7.61
N GLU A 744 -0.45 -17.37 7.34
CA GLU A 744 -1.84 -16.97 7.57
C GLU A 744 -2.82 -17.65 6.60
N SER A 745 -2.40 -17.94 5.35
CA SER A 745 -3.23 -18.62 4.34
C SER A 745 -3.90 -19.90 4.86
N PHE A 746 -3.16 -20.71 5.62
CA PHE A 746 -3.66 -21.96 6.21
C PHE A 746 -3.78 -21.88 7.74
N GLY A 747 -2.99 -21.05 8.40
CA GLY A 747 -2.90 -20.93 9.85
C GLY A 747 -4.17 -20.39 10.48
N LEU A 748 -4.82 -19.38 9.89
CA LEU A 748 -6.05 -18.82 10.45
C LEU A 748 -7.20 -19.83 10.40
N SER A 749 -7.32 -20.55 9.28
CA SER A 749 -8.27 -21.68 9.14
C SER A 749 -7.97 -22.81 10.12
N ALA A 750 -6.69 -23.14 10.33
CA ALA A 750 -6.26 -24.16 11.29
C ALA A 750 -6.55 -23.75 12.74
N GLN A 751 -6.31 -22.49 13.11
CA GLN A 751 -6.61 -21.95 14.45
C GLN A 751 -8.10 -22.03 14.77
N ILE A 752 -8.98 -21.63 13.85
CA ILE A 752 -10.44 -21.74 14.01
C ILE A 752 -10.83 -23.20 14.25
N ARG A 753 -10.32 -24.13 13.44
CA ARG A 753 -10.65 -25.56 13.62
C ARG A 753 -10.07 -26.13 14.93
N HIS A 754 -8.87 -25.72 15.31
CA HIS A 754 -8.23 -26.15 16.55
C HIS A 754 -9.03 -25.71 17.77
N VAL A 755 -9.45 -24.45 17.83
CA VAL A 755 -10.19 -23.92 18.96
C VAL A 755 -11.56 -24.59 19.10
N GLU A 756 -12.19 -24.96 17.98
CA GLU A 756 -13.42 -25.77 17.95
C GLU A 756 -13.22 -27.18 18.51
N LEU A 757 -12.12 -27.85 18.15
CA LEU A 757 -11.77 -29.16 18.72
C LEU A 757 -11.54 -29.09 20.23
N LEU A 758 -10.90 -28.01 20.71
CA LEU A 758 -10.72 -27.78 22.14
C LEU A 758 -12.04 -27.47 22.84
N ALA A 759 -12.94 -26.71 22.19
CA ALA A 759 -14.27 -26.43 22.70
C ALA A 759 -15.07 -27.73 22.90
N ALA A 760 -15.05 -28.62 21.91
CA ALA A 760 -15.70 -29.92 21.98
C ALA A 760 -15.13 -30.77 23.13
N ARG A 761 -13.80 -30.82 23.27
CA ARG A 761 -13.12 -31.56 24.35
C ARG A 761 -13.41 -31.03 25.76
N GLU A 762 -13.69 -29.74 25.89
CA GLU A 762 -14.01 -29.10 27.18
C GLU A 762 -15.51 -28.97 27.45
N ALA A 763 -16.36 -29.49 26.55
CA ALA A 763 -17.80 -29.29 26.56
C ALA A 763 -18.19 -27.80 26.68
N ARG A 764 -17.51 -26.93 25.91
CA ARG A 764 -17.85 -25.51 25.76
C ARG A 764 -18.68 -25.31 24.49
N ARG A 765 -19.60 -24.33 24.51
CA ARG A 765 -20.40 -23.97 23.33
C ARG A 765 -19.50 -23.44 22.21
N ARG A 766 -19.60 -24.04 21.01
CA ARG A 766 -18.76 -23.74 19.83
C ARG A 766 -18.75 -22.26 19.48
N ASP A 767 -19.91 -21.63 19.35
CA ASP A 767 -20.01 -20.23 18.92
C ASP A 767 -19.42 -19.25 19.94
N SER A 768 -19.56 -19.59 21.23
CA SER A 768 -18.97 -18.81 22.32
C SER A 768 -17.45 -18.81 22.24
N VAL A 769 -16.85 -19.97 22.01
CA VAL A 769 -15.38 -20.11 21.91
C VAL A 769 -14.84 -19.46 20.64
N LEU A 770 -15.55 -19.61 19.50
CA LEU A 770 -15.15 -18.99 18.24
C LEU A 770 -15.14 -17.46 18.34
N ALA A 771 -16.15 -16.87 18.96
CA ALA A 771 -16.18 -15.44 19.13
C ALA A 771 -15.19 -14.93 20.18
N LEU A 772 -14.92 -15.72 21.24
CA LEU A 772 -13.80 -15.42 22.14
C LEU A 772 -12.47 -15.41 21.38
N HIS A 773 -12.24 -16.37 20.48
CA HIS A 773 -11.06 -16.39 19.62
C HIS A 773 -10.94 -15.16 18.73
N VAL A 774 -12.01 -14.76 18.03
CA VAL A 774 -12.01 -13.55 17.18
C VAL A 774 -11.72 -12.29 18.00
N ASN A 775 -12.37 -12.13 19.16
CA ASN A 775 -12.14 -10.99 20.04
C ASN A 775 -10.71 -11.00 20.61
N THR A 776 -10.18 -12.16 21.02
CA THR A 776 -8.79 -12.28 21.47
C THR A 776 -7.81 -11.91 20.36
N ARG A 777 -8.05 -12.32 19.11
CA ARG A 777 -7.22 -11.88 17.98
C ARG A 777 -7.27 -10.36 17.81
N LYS A 778 -8.45 -9.75 17.88
CA LYS A 778 -8.58 -8.30 17.76
C LYS A 778 -7.92 -7.54 18.92
N LEU A 779 -7.99 -8.07 20.14
CA LEU A 779 -7.21 -7.56 21.27
C LEU A 779 -5.70 -7.69 21.04
N GLY A 780 -5.23 -8.80 20.48
CA GLY A 780 -3.84 -8.95 20.05
C GLY A 780 -3.45 -7.94 18.98
N GLN A 781 -4.33 -7.66 18.01
CA GLN A 781 -4.11 -6.63 16.98
C GLN A 781 -4.13 -5.21 17.55
N ALA A 782 -4.88 -4.95 18.62
CA ALA A 782 -4.84 -3.69 19.35
C ALA A 782 -3.54 -3.54 20.17
N ALA A 783 -3.11 -4.62 20.83
CA ALA A 783 -1.88 -4.63 21.61
C ALA A 783 -0.62 -4.57 20.74
N GLY A 784 -0.68 -5.14 19.52
CA GLY A 784 0.47 -5.29 18.63
C GLY A 784 1.22 -3.98 18.35
N PRO A 785 0.58 -2.93 17.81
CA PRO A 785 1.22 -1.65 17.56
C PRO A 785 1.87 -1.04 18.79
N ILE A 786 1.23 -1.14 19.97
CA ILE A 786 1.81 -0.66 21.22
C ILE A 786 3.05 -1.49 21.58
N LEU A 787 3.00 -2.81 21.48
CA LEU A 787 4.13 -3.70 21.78
C LEU A 787 5.31 -3.44 20.85
N PHE A 788 5.07 -3.35 19.53
CA PHE A 788 6.08 -2.94 18.56
C PHE A 788 6.63 -1.55 18.90
N GLY A 789 5.77 -0.58 19.25
CA GLY A 789 6.18 0.76 19.66
C GLY A 789 7.02 0.80 20.94
N THR A 790 6.70 -0.01 21.95
CA THR A 790 7.48 -0.10 23.20
C THR A 790 8.82 -0.76 23.01
N LEU A 791 8.86 -1.89 22.30
CA LEU A 791 10.09 -2.65 22.11
C LEU A 791 11.03 -1.96 21.11
N ALA A 792 10.48 -1.11 20.25
CA ALA A 792 11.22 -0.16 19.42
C ALA A 792 11.86 0.99 20.21
N ALA A 793 11.38 1.33 21.42
CA ALA A 793 11.84 2.47 22.21
C ALA A 793 12.96 2.13 23.22
N ALA A 794 13.25 0.86 23.44
CA ALA A 794 14.32 0.40 24.34
C ALA A 794 15.73 0.48 23.71
N VAL A 795 15.81 0.84 22.42
CA VAL A 795 17.06 1.08 21.69
C VAL A 795 17.04 2.55 21.25
N PRO A 796 18.16 3.29 21.35
CA PRO A 796 18.19 4.70 20.97
C PRO A 796 17.76 4.83 19.50
N LEU A 797 16.70 5.61 19.26
CA LEU A 797 16.18 6.01 17.95
C LEU A 797 15.28 5.03 17.16
N GLY A 798 14.34 4.36 17.84
CA GLY A 798 13.00 4.06 17.28
C GLY A 798 12.93 3.09 16.09
N ALA A 799 12.39 1.90 16.33
CA ALA A 799 12.25 0.76 15.42
C ALA A 799 13.50 -0.12 15.31
N GLY A 800 14.12 -0.38 16.47
CA GLY A 800 15.16 -1.39 16.61
C GLY A 800 14.68 -2.76 16.06
N PRO A 801 15.36 -3.34 15.05
CA PRO A 801 15.07 -4.67 14.52
C PRO A 801 15.02 -5.74 15.61
N GLU A 802 15.87 -5.58 16.62
CA GLU A 802 15.99 -6.44 17.79
C GLU A 802 14.66 -6.57 18.55
N GLY A 803 13.86 -5.50 18.63
CA GLY A 803 12.54 -5.53 19.26
C GLY A 803 11.54 -6.41 18.52
N VAL A 804 11.62 -6.46 17.19
CA VAL A 804 10.83 -7.40 16.35
C VAL A 804 11.29 -8.83 16.56
N GLY A 805 12.62 -9.03 16.62
CA GLY A 805 13.21 -10.32 16.96
C GLY A 805 12.75 -10.85 18.31
N LEU A 806 12.67 -9.98 19.33
CA LEU A 806 12.16 -10.31 20.65
C LEU A 806 10.68 -10.73 20.61
N ILE A 807 9.83 -10.06 19.83
CA ILE A 807 8.43 -10.48 19.63
C ILE A 807 8.39 -11.87 18.98
N GLY A 808 9.25 -12.12 17.99
CA GLY A 808 9.43 -13.45 17.39
C GLY A 808 9.84 -14.50 18.43
N GLY A 809 10.80 -14.18 19.30
CA GLY A 809 11.26 -15.04 20.38
C GLY A 809 10.18 -15.31 21.44
N LEU A 810 9.42 -14.28 21.85
CA LEU A 810 8.28 -14.42 22.77
C LEU A 810 7.18 -15.28 22.16
N LEU A 811 6.89 -15.13 20.85
CA LEU A 811 5.97 -16.00 20.14
C LEU A 811 6.48 -17.45 20.13
N ALA A 812 7.75 -17.68 19.81
CA ALA A 812 8.37 -19.01 19.87
C ALA A 812 8.29 -19.64 21.28
N GLY A 813 8.54 -18.85 22.32
CA GLY A 813 8.39 -19.26 23.72
C GLY A 813 6.95 -19.61 24.08
N SER A 814 5.98 -18.81 23.64
CA SER A 814 4.54 -19.08 23.85
C SER A 814 4.09 -20.36 23.15
N LEU A 815 4.64 -20.64 21.97
CA LEU A 815 4.40 -21.87 21.21
C LEU A 815 4.97 -23.09 21.91
N LEU A 816 6.21 -23.00 22.36
CA LEU A 816 6.88 -24.06 23.10
C LEU A 816 6.12 -24.37 24.40
N LEU A 817 5.72 -23.34 25.13
CA LEU A 817 4.94 -23.48 26.36
C LEU A 817 3.58 -24.14 26.08
N PHE A 818 2.86 -23.70 25.04
CA PHE A 818 1.59 -24.31 24.65
C PHE A 818 1.78 -25.79 24.28
N ALA A 819 2.81 -26.12 23.48
CA ALA A 819 3.13 -27.49 23.11
C ALA A 819 3.44 -28.34 24.35
N LEU A 820 4.32 -27.90 25.24
CA LEU A 820 4.69 -28.63 26.47
C LEU A 820 3.48 -28.91 27.37
N LEU A 821 2.61 -27.91 27.55
CA LEU A 821 1.41 -28.03 28.40
C LEU A 821 0.31 -28.90 27.79
N THR A 822 0.33 -29.14 26.48
CA THR A 822 -0.71 -29.88 25.75
C THR A 822 -0.25 -31.26 25.25
N TRP A 823 1.05 -31.48 25.04
CA TRP A 823 1.64 -32.70 24.50
C TRP A 823 1.62 -33.88 25.47
N ARG A 824 1.78 -33.65 26.79
CA ARG A 824 1.86 -34.72 27.82
C ARG A 824 0.57 -35.49 28.11
N ARG A 825 -0.51 -35.31 27.34
CA ARG A 825 -1.81 -36.02 27.57
C ARG A 825 -2.38 -36.68 26.31
N ALA A 826 -1.56 -36.97 25.31
CA ALA A 826 -1.98 -37.48 24.00
C ALA A 826 -1.36 -38.84 23.60
N ILE A 827 -1.02 -39.71 24.57
CA ILE A 827 -0.71 -41.12 24.28
C ILE A 827 -1.64 -41.98 25.15
N PRO A 828 -2.71 -42.57 24.61
CA PRO A 828 -3.32 -43.74 25.21
C PRO A 828 -2.36 -44.91 24.98
N SER A 829 -1.69 -45.38 26.03
CA SER A 829 -1.03 -46.67 26.02
C SER A 829 -2.09 -47.77 25.84
N HIS A 830 -1.99 -48.52 24.75
CA HIS A 830 -2.60 -49.83 24.49
C HIS A 830 -4.02 -50.07 25.04
N THR A 831 -4.99 -50.10 24.12
CA THR A 831 -6.20 -50.90 24.27
C THR A 831 -5.82 -52.33 24.67
N ARG A 832 -6.08 -52.72 25.92
CA ARG A 832 -6.12 -54.14 26.32
C ARG A 832 -7.21 -54.82 25.49
N PRO A 833 -6.97 -56.00 24.90
CA PRO A 833 -8.03 -56.77 24.28
C PRO A 833 -9.00 -57.20 25.38
N SER A 834 -10.29 -56.92 25.16
CA SER A 834 -11.37 -57.42 25.98
C SER A 834 -11.32 -58.96 25.99
N ARG A 835 -11.04 -59.55 27.15
CA ARG A 835 -11.34 -60.95 27.40
C ARG A 835 -12.85 -61.14 27.22
N MET A 836 -13.23 -62.00 26.29
CA MET A 836 -14.52 -62.68 26.37
C MET A 836 -14.50 -63.51 27.66
N GLU A 837 -15.36 -63.18 28.61
CA GLU A 837 -15.85 -64.14 29.59
C GLU A 837 -17.22 -64.60 29.11
N GLY A 838 -17.28 -65.83 28.64
CA GLY A 838 -18.50 -66.60 28.50
C GLY A 838 -18.89 -67.27 29.82
N GLY A 839 -20.17 -67.61 29.92
CA GLY A 839 -20.80 -68.36 31.02
C GLY A 839 -21.75 -67.46 31.80
N ARG A 840 -23.08 -67.61 31.74
CA ARG A 840 -23.92 -68.81 31.64
C ARG A 840 -25.22 -68.54 30.89
#